data_AF-A0A8J7EC86-F1
#
_entry.id   AF-A0A8J7EC86-F1
#
_cell.length_a   1.000
_cell.length_b   1.000
_cell.length_c   1.000
_cell.angle_alpha   90.00
_cell.angle_beta   90.00
_cell.angle_gamma   90.00
#
_symmetry.space_group_name_H-M   'P 1'
#
loop_
_entity.id
_entity.type
_entity.pdbx_description
1 polymer ?
#
loop_
_entity_poly.entity_id
_entity_poly.type
_entity_poly.pdbx_seq_one_letter_code
_entity_poly.pdbx_strand_id
1 'polypeptide(L)'
;MVVLPRSLWLRWIVLFGLTLTLVLAPLSRSAPADADLDRRVAEARSYIESQTGHRFTHPIVITNDDSYQRDYIRVDASGEHALATSRAALRDPADPSLWVDIRVLEGRTGRESSGDWEACLIVVADAWTGLLEPAKRSNIAHEVYHCYQREKVGALSPLPPWVLEGSASWAGETYAGGSPLGEGRWRQYLTSYSQIEDRSYDAQGVFAHMTYSGESTWNLLDRALTPPLPPAAAEAEWIERFLGLMANRDGFLQTWAMGLERNSSQRDWNTDGPGITGDRREVVALAIPQGRRITRTIQRLYSLTLPEAQVVSVQVFDGGHGAIRWGDRDTTRISGSFNQRYCLGDTCTCPDGSRPAGVTAVDSPTAIIALTGYPSNAELGIDPVENPCEEEEPEVPGPSSDWGSEGDRAHGTSYGDPHIITYDGYRYSFQTIGEYWLTAATDGHFQVQARQGQIPGRPLSMNTAVAVAVGGHRLAIYAQNLPDGRSPVWLDGSPFALGEGPTSLPGGGVALRVGDRYQITWPTGESLQVSQTTMGGAPFLTLSPEVPRRAGTYQGLLGNLNRNPDDDLQIRGGAVIPPKNAYASVTRLVQGLIPAPVPLTQLQNAFFEQLYRQFGDSWRVTAGESLFDYGPGQSTATFTQRNFPSQFPTLVGVAPAQIQNATRLCQEAGVNEWMLEGCVFDVAATGQPDFVQSAVNAIATNLVDEVQDQVEDEIRRRVPIPLPRFPF
;
A
#
# COMPACT_ATOMS: atom_id res chain seq x y z
N MET A 1 -33.67 -43.37 52.83
CA MET A 1 -34.07 -42.84 51.50
C MET A 1 -35.56 -43.08 51.34
N VAL A 2 -36.39 -42.05 51.55
CA VAL A 2 -37.84 -42.12 51.30
C VAL A 2 -38.06 -41.65 49.87
N VAL A 3 -38.40 -42.59 48.98
CA VAL A 3 -38.71 -42.31 47.58
C VAL A 3 -40.14 -41.77 47.53
N LEU A 4 -40.29 -40.46 47.34
CA LEU A 4 -41.60 -39.85 47.09
C LEU A 4 -42.13 -40.28 45.71
N PRO A 5 -43.43 -40.60 45.57
CA PRO A 5 -44.01 -41.04 44.31
C PRO A 5 -43.96 -39.93 43.24
N ARG A 6 -43.61 -40.30 42.01
CA ARG A 6 -43.51 -39.43 40.82
C ARG A 6 -44.75 -38.53 40.57
N SER A 7 -45.92 -38.92 41.06
CA SER A 7 -47.17 -38.15 40.94
C SER A 7 -47.21 -36.88 41.79
N LEU A 8 -46.48 -36.82 42.91
CA LEU A 8 -46.34 -35.62 43.73
C LEU A 8 -45.39 -34.61 43.10
N TRP A 9 -44.33 -35.07 42.42
CA TRP A 9 -43.39 -34.22 41.69
C TRP A 9 -44.06 -33.51 40.51
N LEU A 10 -44.89 -34.21 39.73
CA LEU A 10 -45.62 -33.58 38.63
C LEU A 10 -46.64 -32.53 39.13
N ARG A 11 -47.32 -32.80 40.24
CA ARG A 11 -48.27 -31.83 40.82
C ARG A 11 -47.57 -30.59 41.36
N TRP A 12 -46.38 -30.74 41.95
CA TRP A 12 -45.55 -29.61 42.37
C TRP A 12 -45.05 -28.79 41.18
N ILE A 13 -44.62 -29.42 40.09
CA ILE A 13 -44.19 -28.70 38.88
C ILE A 13 -45.35 -27.94 38.23
N VAL A 14 -46.55 -28.52 38.17
CA VAL A 14 -47.73 -27.87 37.59
C VAL A 14 -48.23 -26.72 38.49
N LEU A 15 -48.28 -26.90 39.81
CA LEU A 15 -48.68 -25.85 40.76
C LEU A 15 -47.65 -24.72 40.82
N PHE A 16 -46.35 -25.03 40.78
CA PHE A 16 -45.27 -24.03 40.71
C PHE A 16 -45.28 -23.30 39.37
N GLY A 17 -45.55 -24.01 38.26
CA GLY A 17 -45.71 -23.43 36.94
C GLY A 17 -46.89 -22.46 36.85
N LEU A 18 -48.06 -22.84 37.40
CA LEU A 18 -49.26 -22.00 37.42
C LEU A 18 -49.15 -20.81 38.37
N THR A 19 -48.50 -20.97 39.52
CA THR A 19 -48.24 -19.84 40.43
C THR A 19 -47.19 -18.89 39.87
N LEU A 20 -46.16 -19.38 39.17
CA LEU A 20 -45.20 -18.55 38.47
C LEU A 20 -45.85 -17.76 37.32
N THR A 21 -46.80 -18.35 36.58
CA THR A 21 -47.55 -17.62 35.54
C THR A 21 -48.53 -16.60 36.12
N LEU A 22 -49.23 -16.93 37.21
CA LEU A 22 -50.19 -16.01 37.86
C LEU A 22 -49.52 -14.87 38.65
N VAL A 23 -48.27 -15.05 39.12
CA VAL A 23 -47.49 -14.02 39.81
C VAL A 23 -46.67 -13.15 38.85
N LEU A 24 -46.28 -13.65 37.68
CA LEU A 24 -45.57 -12.87 36.65
C LEU A 24 -46.50 -12.13 35.66
N ALA A 25 -47.76 -12.54 35.54
CA ALA A 25 -48.72 -11.89 34.64
C ALA A 25 -49.11 -10.43 34.96
N PRO A 26 -48.96 -9.85 36.18
CA PRO A 26 -49.19 -8.43 36.39
C PRO A 26 -47.92 -7.55 36.33
N LEU A 27 -46.77 -8.07 35.90
CA LEU A 27 -45.55 -7.28 35.68
C LEU A 27 -45.35 -6.81 34.23
N SER A 28 -46.30 -7.05 33.32
CA SER A 28 -46.34 -6.41 32.00
C SER A 28 -47.00 -5.02 32.05
N ARG A 29 -46.67 -4.22 33.06
CA ARG A 29 -46.90 -2.77 32.95
C ARG A 29 -45.86 -2.26 31.97
N SER A 30 -46.31 -1.67 30.86
CA SER A 30 -45.51 -0.82 29.99
C SER A 30 -44.65 0.08 30.88
N ALA A 31 -43.33 0.03 30.69
CA ALA A 31 -42.45 0.89 31.45
C ALA A 31 -42.91 2.34 31.26
N PRO A 32 -43.00 3.16 32.31
CA PRO A 32 -43.51 4.51 32.17
C PRO A 32 -42.63 5.29 31.18
N ALA A 33 -43.28 6.05 30.28
CA ALA A 33 -42.63 7.05 29.46
C ALA A 33 -41.71 7.91 30.34
N ASP A 34 -40.46 8.10 29.92
CA ASP A 34 -39.57 9.04 30.59
C ASP A 34 -40.15 10.44 30.34
N ALA A 35 -40.69 11.07 31.40
CA ALA A 35 -41.44 12.33 31.29
C ALA A 35 -40.57 13.54 30.85
N ASP A 36 -39.31 13.29 30.53
CA ASP A 36 -38.25 14.26 30.39
C ASP A 36 -37.53 14.18 29.02
N LEU A 37 -38.08 13.41 28.08
CA LEU A 37 -37.52 13.24 26.73
C LEU A 37 -37.25 14.58 26.04
N ASP A 38 -38.18 15.54 26.12
CA ASP A 38 -38.02 16.87 25.52
C ASP A 38 -36.83 17.64 26.11
N ARG A 39 -36.64 17.59 27.43
CA ARG A 39 -35.49 18.22 28.10
C ARG A 39 -34.19 17.60 27.62
N ARG A 40 -34.12 16.26 27.58
CA ARG A 40 -32.91 15.52 27.15
C ARG A 40 -32.52 15.86 25.71
N VAL A 41 -33.50 15.95 24.81
CA VAL A 41 -33.26 16.39 23.42
C VAL A 41 -32.78 17.84 23.38
N ALA A 42 -33.40 18.74 24.13
CA ALA A 42 -32.99 20.15 24.17
C ALA A 42 -31.55 20.32 24.69
N GLU A 43 -31.15 19.56 25.70
CA GLU A 43 -29.78 19.54 26.24
C GLU A 43 -28.77 18.98 25.24
N ALA A 44 -29.06 17.83 24.62
CA ALA A 44 -28.21 17.23 23.60
C ALA A 44 -28.06 18.14 22.37
N ARG A 45 -29.17 18.75 21.91
CA ARG A 45 -29.17 19.74 20.84
C ARG A 45 -28.24 20.90 21.19
N SER A 46 -28.44 21.52 22.35
CA SER A 46 -27.63 22.67 22.79
C SER A 46 -26.15 22.33 22.86
N TYR A 47 -25.82 21.12 23.32
CA TYR A 47 -24.46 20.61 23.33
C TYR A 47 -23.89 20.50 21.91
N ILE A 48 -24.55 19.83 20.98
CA ILE A 48 -24.05 19.67 19.60
C ILE A 48 -23.91 21.02 18.90
N GLU A 49 -24.86 21.94 19.07
CA GLU A 49 -24.78 23.31 18.54
C GLU A 49 -23.57 24.07 19.09
N SER A 50 -23.20 23.84 20.36
CA SER A 50 -22.00 24.43 20.98
C SER A 50 -20.69 23.87 20.45
N GLN A 51 -20.65 22.58 20.10
CA GLN A 51 -19.43 21.90 19.63
C GLN A 51 -19.15 22.19 18.15
N THR A 52 -20.20 22.30 17.35
CA THR A 52 -20.11 22.41 15.88
C THR A 52 -20.27 23.85 15.39
N GLY A 53 -20.88 24.73 16.19
CA GLY A 53 -21.31 26.06 15.73
C GLY A 53 -22.54 26.02 14.80
N HIS A 54 -23.04 24.83 14.45
CA HIS A 54 -24.26 24.66 13.68
C HIS A 54 -25.47 25.08 14.50
N ARG A 55 -26.50 25.61 13.83
CA ARG A 55 -27.80 25.92 14.43
C ARG A 55 -28.84 25.10 13.72
N PHE A 56 -29.54 24.24 14.46
CA PHE A 56 -30.58 23.41 13.86
C PHE A 56 -31.68 24.29 13.28
N THR A 57 -31.98 24.05 12.02
CA THR A 57 -32.99 24.76 11.23
C THR A 57 -34.34 24.06 11.28
N HIS A 58 -34.35 22.74 11.49
CA HIS A 58 -35.56 21.94 11.62
C HIS A 58 -35.83 21.60 13.09
N PRO A 59 -37.10 21.54 13.51
CA PRO A 59 -37.46 21.03 14.83
C PRO A 59 -37.06 19.57 14.99
N ILE A 60 -36.60 19.21 16.20
CA ILE A 60 -36.41 17.82 16.63
C ILE A 60 -37.61 17.47 17.48
N VAL A 61 -38.35 16.45 17.08
CA VAL A 61 -39.54 15.95 17.76
C VAL A 61 -39.23 14.59 18.31
N ILE A 62 -39.52 14.36 19.58
CA ILE A 62 -39.30 13.07 20.23
C ILE A 62 -40.61 12.46 20.68
N THR A 63 -40.75 11.15 20.51
CA THR A 63 -41.92 10.41 20.95
C THR A 63 -41.54 9.01 21.40
N ASN A 64 -42.27 8.50 22.37
CA ASN A 64 -42.25 7.09 22.76
C ASN A 64 -43.64 6.46 22.62
N ASP A 65 -44.52 7.04 21.80
CA ASP A 65 -45.86 6.52 21.56
C ASP A 65 -45.81 5.12 20.92
N ASP A 66 -46.56 4.16 21.50
CA ASP A 66 -46.61 2.76 21.06
C ASP A 66 -46.90 2.58 19.56
N SER A 67 -47.70 3.48 18.97
CA SER A 67 -48.02 3.44 17.54
C SER A 67 -46.79 3.73 16.68
N TYR A 68 -45.98 4.71 17.08
CA TYR A 68 -44.72 5.02 16.42
C TYR A 68 -43.70 3.91 16.66
N GLN A 69 -43.60 3.41 17.90
CA GLN A 69 -42.65 2.34 18.20
C GLN A 69 -42.86 1.13 17.28
N ARG A 70 -44.11 0.69 17.10
CA ARG A 70 -44.47 -0.44 16.25
C ARG A 70 -43.99 -0.31 14.80
N ASP A 71 -44.05 0.90 14.27
CA ASP A 71 -43.79 1.16 12.85
C ASP A 71 -42.32 1.50 12.56
N TYR A 72 -41.60 2.07 13.53
CA TYR A 72 -40.27 2.65 13.32
C TYR A 72 -39.13 1.92 14.02
N ILE A 73 -39.36 1.31 15.19
CA ILE A 73 -38.34 0.57 15.95
C ILE A 73 -38.14 -0.79 15.29
N ARG A 74 -36.89 -1.13 14.97
CA ARG A 74 -36.53 -2.41 14.36
C ARG A 74 -35.42 -3.05 15.16
N VAL A 75 -35.53 -4.35 15.38
CA VAL A 75 -34.44 -5.14 15.92
C VAL A 75 -33.57 -5.57 14.74
N ASP A 76 -32.40 -4.96 14.63
CA ASP A 76 -31.35 -5.33 13.69
C ASP A 76 -30.30 -6.21 14.38
N ALA A 77 -29.24 -6.58 13.66
CA ALA A 77 -28.17 -7.42 14.20
C ALA A 77 -27.38 -6.74 15.34
N SER A 78 -27.34 -5.40 15.39
CA SER A 78 -26.71 -4.64 16.47
C SER A 78 -27.60 -4.55 17.72
N GLY A 79 -28.92 -4.61 17.54
CA GLY A 79 -29.91 -4.44 18.60
C GLY A 79 -30.05 -2.99 19.09
N GLU A 80 -29.32 -2.03 18.50
CA GLU A 80 -29.32 -0.64 18.98
C GLU A 80 -30.47 0.19 18.41
N HIS A 81 -30.89 -0.09 17.18
CA HIS A 81 -32.15 0.45 16.63
C HIS A 81 -33.39 -0.08 17.38
N ALA A 82 -33.21 -1.04 18.28
CA ALA A 82 -34.23 -1.49 19.21
C ALA A 82 -34.42 -0.56 20.43
N LEU A 83 -33.55 0.46 20.61
CA LEU A 83 -33.61 1.43 21.70
C LEU A 83 -34.19 2.77 21.25
N ALA A 84 -33.68 3.35 20.17
CA ALA A 84 -34.22 4.56 19.57
C ALA A 84 -33.85 4.65 18.09
N THR A 85 -34.53 5.52 17.35
CA THR A 85 -34.14 5.82 15.97
C THR A 85 -34.65 7.18 15.51
N SER A 86 -33.82 7.88 14.74
CA SER A 86 -34.16 9.14 14.08
C SER A 86 -34.61 8.94 12.63
N ARG A 87 -35.59 9.76 12.21
CA ARG A 87 -36.26 9.72 10.90
C ARG A 87 -36.48 11.14 10.38
N ALA A 88 -36.39 11.30 9.06
CA ALA A 88 -36.86 12.53 8.42
C ALA A 88 -38.38 12.46 8.31
N ALA A 89 -39.09 13.46 8.84
CA ALA A 89 -40.53 13.42 8.94
C ALA A 89 -41.22 14.66 8.36
N LEU A 90 -42.46 14.44 7.92
CA LEU A 90 -43.42 15.45 7.49
C LEU A 90 -44.68 15.33 8.34
N ARG A 91 -45.52 16.37 8.38
CA ARG A 91 -46.89 16.21 8.91
C ARG A 91 -47.68 15.24 8.05
N ASP A 92 -48.39 14.29 8.67
CA ASP A 92 -49.24 13.35 7.94
C ASP A 92 -50.40 14.12 7.28
N PRO A 93 -50.58 14.07 5.95
CA PRO A 93 -51.69 14.75 5.28
C PRO A 93 -53.07 14.23 5.71
N ALA A 94 -53.16 12.98 6.17
CA ALA A 94 -54.40 12.38 6.67
C ALA A 94 -54.68 12.74 8.14
N ASP A 95 -53.64 13.02 8.92
CA ASP A 95 -53.75 13.50 10.30
C ASP A 95 -52.59 14.47 10.61
N PRO A 96 -52.78 15.79 10.40
CA PRO A 96 -51.73 16.78 10.60
C PRO A 96 -51.20 16.89 12.03
N SER A 97 -51.81 16.22 13.01
CA SER A 97 -51.28 16.15 14.37
C SER A 97 -50.10 15.19 14.50
N LEU A 98 -49.95 14.25 13.56
CA LEU A 98 -48.92 13.22 13.55
C LEU A 98 -47.76 13.59 12.61
N TRP A 99 -46.59 13.05 12.94
CA TRP A 99 -45.39 13.07 12.12
C TRP A 99 -45.22 11.71 11.46
N VAL A 100 -44.82 11.67 10.18
CA VAL A 100 -44.63 10.42 9.44
C VAL A 100 -43.29 10.43 8.72
N ASP A 101 -42.55 9.32 8.77
CA ASP A 101 -41.32 9.16 7.98
C ASP A 101 -41.62 9.36 6.50
N ILE A 102 -40.76 10.11 5.82
CA ILE A 102 -40.95 10.47 4.41
C ILE A 102 -41.14 9.24 3.53
N ARG A 103 -40.37 8.17 3.74
CA ARG A 103 -40.45 6.95 2.91
C ARG A 103 -41.74 6.17 3.16
N VAL A 104 -42.25 6.21 4.39
CA VAL A 104 -43.56 5.64 4.71
C VAL A 104 -44.67 6.43 4.01
N LEU A 105 -44.57 7.76 3.99
CA LEU A 105 -45.54 8.61 3.29
C LEU A 105 -45.48 8.41 1.77
N GLU A 106 -44.28 8.34 1.18
CA GLU A 106 -44.07 8.01 -0.24
C GLU A 106 -44.71 6.65 -0.58
N GLY A 107 -44.44 5.62 0.23
CA GLY A 107 -45.01 4.29 0.05
C GLY A 107 -46.55 4.26 0.15
N ARG A 108 -47.12 5.07 1.05
CA ARG A 108 -48.59 5.21 1.21
C ARG A 108 -49.25 5.97 0.05
N THR A 109 -48.60 6.99 -0.47
CA THR A 109 -49.19 7.94 -1.43
C THR A 109 -48.82 7.67 -2.88
N GLY A 110 -47.76 6.89 -3.13
CA GLY A 110 -47.20 6.63 -4.45
C GLY A 110 -46.56 7.86 -5.11
N ARG A 111 -46.38 8.96 -4.37
CA ARG A 111 -45.67 10.16 -4.82
C ARG A 111 -44.28 10.15 -4.23
N GLU A 112 -43.26 10.30 -5.08
CA GLU A 112 -41.91 10.58 -4.62
C GLU A 112 -41.89 11.93 -3.89
N SER A 113 -41.21 11.98 -2.74
CA SER A 113 -40.96 13.23 -2.02
C SER A 113 -39.96 14.06 -2.80
N SER A 114 -40.05 15.39 -2.69
CA SER A 114 -39.01 16.30 -3.17
C SER A 114 -37.68 16.13 -2.42
N GLY A 115 -37.64 15.30 -1.36
CA GLY A 115 -36.54 15.22 -0.41
C GLY A 115 -36.64 16.24 0.72
N ASP A 116 -37.61 17.15 0.65
CA ASP A 116 -37.90 18.12 1.70
C ASP A 116 -38.50 17.43 2.93
N TRP A 117 -38.05 17.84 4.11
CA TRP A 117 -38.50 17.33 5.40
C TRP A 117 -38.81 18.50 6.33
N GLU A 118 -39.70 18.30 7.30
CA GLU A 118 -40.19 19.36 8.18
C GLU A 118 -39.69 19.20 9.61
N ALA A 119 -39.40 17.98 10.06
CA ALA A 119 -38.86 17.70 11.39
C ALA A 119 -37.96 16.46 11.41
N CYS A 120 -37.02 16.43 12.36
CA CYS A 120 -36.30 15.22 12.71
C CYS A 120 -37.08 14.52 13.82
N LEU A 121 -37.70 13.39 13.48
CA LEU A 121 -38.49 12.59 14.40
C LEU A 121 -37.60 11.53 15.07
N ILE A 122 -37.45 11.59 16.38
CA ILE A 122 -36.80 10.57 17.20
C ILE A 122 -37.88 9.71 17.85
N VAL A 123 -37.88 8.42 17.56
CA VAL A 123 -38.77 7.43 18.19
C VAL A 123 -37.96 6.63 19.20
N VAL A 124 -38.43 6.59 20.44
CA VAL A 124 -37.78 5.87 21.55
C VAL A 124 -38.59 4.63 21.90
N ALA A 125 -37.92 3.49 22.04
CA ALA A 125 -38.54 2.22 22.40
C ALA A 125 -38.74 2.08 23.91
N ASP A 126 -39.70 1.26 24.33
CA ASP A 126 -39.92 0.94 25.76
C ASP A 126 -38.66 0.37 26.43
N ALA A 127 -37.88 -0.44 25.71
CA ALA A 127 -36.64 -1.03 26.21
C ALA A 127 -35.61 0.04 26.64
N TRP A 128 -35.64 1.23 26.03
CA TRP A 128 -34.76 2.35 26.38
C TRP A 128 -34.99 2.87 27.81
N THR A 129 -36.23 2.81 28.31
CA THR A 129 -36.56 3.31 29.65
C THR A 129 -35.83 2.56 30.77
N GLY A 130 -35.44 1.30 30.51
CA GLY A 130 -34.69 0.45 31.43
C GLY A 130 -33.17 0.69 31.43
N LEU A 131 -32.65 1.55 30.54
CA LEU A 131 -31.23 1.90 30.51
C LEU A 131 -30.83 2.72 31.74
N LEU A 132 -29.56 2.58 32.14
CA LEU A 132 -28.96 3.46 33.14
C LEU A 132 -28.83 4.88 32.59
N GLU A 133 -28.84 5.88 33.49
CA GLU A 133 -28.84 7.30 33.09
C GLU A 133 -27.73 7.70 32.09
N PRO A 134 -26.47 7.26 32.23
CA PRO A 134 -25.44 7.57 31.22
C PRO A 134 -25.76 6.98 29.84
N ALA A 135 -26.33 5.78 29.77
CA ALA A 135 -26.72 5.14 28.51
C ALA A 135 -27.93 5.86 27.87
N LYS A 136 -28.91 6.30 28.68
CA LYS A 136 -30.00 7.16 28.20
C LYS A 136 -29.49 8.46 27.59
N ARG A 137 -28.56 9.14 28.27
CA ARG A 137 -27.94 10.38 27.77
C ARG A 137 -27.17 10.15 26.48
N SER A 138 -26.39 9.08 26.41
CA SER A 138 -25.61 8.72 25.21
C SER A 138 -26.53 8.44 24.01
N ASN A 139 -27.53 7.57 24.18
CA ASN A 139 -28.40 7.17 23.09
C ASN A 139 -29.28 8.33 22.56
N ILE A 140 -29.78 9.23 23.41
CA ILE A 140 -30.51 10.42 22.93
C ILE A 140 -29.58 11.37 22.16
N ALA A 141 -28.37 11.63 22.67
CA ALA A 141 -27.43 12.49 21.96
C ALA A 141 -26.94 11.88 20.63
N HIS A 142 -26.82 10.56 20.56
CA HIS A 142 -26.57 9.82 19.33
C HIS A 142 -27.67 10.08 18.27
N GLU A 143 -28.96 9.95 18.64
CA GLU A 143 -30.06 10.23 17.71
C GLU A 143 -30.16 11.72 17.32
N VAL A 144 -29.87 12.64 18.24
CA VAL A 144 -29.79 14.07 17.93
C VAL A 144 -28.62 14.37 16.98
N TYR A 145 -27.52 13.61 17.06
CA TYR A 145 -26.40 13.73 16.12
C TYR A 145 -26.79 13.27 14.71
N HIS A 146 -27.62 12.23 14.56
CA HIS A 146 -28.17 11.87 13.25
C HIS A 146 -29.05 12.98 12.65
N CYS A 147 -29.80 13.72 13.48
CA CYS A 147 -30.51 14.91 13.02
C CYS A 147 -29.52 15.97 12.49
N TYR A 148 -28.38 16.14 13.17
CA TYR A 148 -27.32 17.06 12.73
C TYR A 148 -26.71 16.61 11.40
N GLN A 149 -26.32 15.35 11.27
CA GLN A 149 -25.83 14.78 10.01
C GLN A 149 -26.83 15.03 8.88
N ARG A 150 -28.13 14.86 9.15
CA ARG A 150 -29.19 15.07 8.17
C ARG A 150 -29.28 16.52 7.70
N GLU A 151 -29.13 17.50 8.58
CA GLU A 151 -29.08 18.90 8.17
C GLU A 151 -27.85 19.22 7.30
N LYS A 152 -26.76 18.46 7.44
CA LYS A 152 -25.55 18.63 6.64
C LYS A 152 -25.62 17.94 5.28
N VAL A 153 -26.12 16.70 5.24
CA VAL A 153 -26.04 15.86 4.04
C VAL A 153 -27.39 15.55 3.37
N GLY A 154 -28.51 15.92 4.00
CA GLY A 154 -29.86 15.65 3.51
C GLY A 154 -30.27 14.18 3.69
N ALA A 155 -29.69 13.28 2.89
CA ALA A 155 -29.93 11.85 2.99
C ALA A 155 -28.81 11.15 3.77
N LEU A 156 -29.16 10.34 4.77
CA LEU A 156 -28.18 9.62 5.60
C LEU A 156 -27.70 8.29 4.99
N SER A 157 -28.52 7.64 4.16
CA SER A 157 -28.19 6.32 3.58
C SER A 157 -26.89 6.27 2.75
N PRO A 158 -26.44 7.36 2.11
CA PRO A 158 -25.13 7.38 1.44
C PRO A 158 -23.91 7.48 2.37
N LEU A 159 -24.10 7.67 3.68
CA LEU A 159 -23.00 7.74 4.63
C LEU A 159 -22.48 6.33 4.97
N PRO A 160 -21.14 6.09 4.92
CA PRO A 160 -20.55 4.86 5.41
C PRO A 160 -20.90 4.61 6.88
N PRO A 161 -21.11 3.36 7.33
CA PRO A 161 -21.50 3.07 8.71
C PRO A 161 -20.57 3.64 9.78
N TRP A 162 -19.25 3.66 9.54
CA TRP A 162 -18.29 4.26 10.48
C TRP A 162 -18.42 5.77 10.60
N VAL A 163 -18.89 6.46 9.55
CA VAL A 163 -19.25 7.87 9.59
C VAL A 163 -20.63 8.02 10.22
N LEU A 164 -21.64 7.31 9.72
CA LEU A 164 -23.03 7.42 10.16
C LEU A 164 -23.17 7.09 11.66
N GLU A 165 -22.93 5.84 12.01
CA GLU A 165 -23.13 5.29 13.36
C GLU A 165 -21.93 5.57 14.27
N GLY A 166 -20.71 5.49 13.74
CA GLY A 166 -19.49 5.67 14.52
C GLY A 166 -19.31 7.08 15.07
N SER A 167 -19.57 8.12 14.25
CA SER A 167 -19.44 9.50 14.71
C SER A 167 -20.60 9.91 15.63
N ALA A 168 -21.81 9.39 15.39
CA ALA A 168 -22.95 9.54 16.29
C ALA A 168 -22.69 8.85 17.64
N SER A 169 -22.11 7.65 17.62
CA SER A 169 -21.68 6.92 18.81
C SER A 169 -20.67 7.73 19.63
N TRP A 170 -19.62 8.23 18.98
CA TRP A 170 -18.62 9.08 19.62
C TRP A 170 -19.23 10.37 20.22
N ALA A 171 -20.12 11.04 19.48
CA ALA A 171 -20.81 12.24 19.95
C ALA A 171 -21.67 11.96 21.19
N GLY A 172 -22.43 10.86 21.18
CA GLY A 172 -23.26 10.43 22.30
C GLY A 172 -22.44 10.13 23.56
N GLU A 173 -21.37 9.35 23.42
CA GLU A 173 -20.49 9.00 24.54
C GLU A 173 -19.72 10.22 25.08
N THR A 174 -19.30 11.15 24.21
CA THR A 174 -18.67 12.41 24.61
C THR A 174 -19.62 13.30 25.40
N TYR A 175 -20.89 13.39 25.00
CA TYR A 175 -21.91 14.11 25.75
C TYR A 175 -22.24 13.45 27.10
N ALA A 176 -22.33 12.12 27.12
CA ALA A 176 -22.68 11.36 28.32
C ALA A 176 -21.54 11.31 29.36
N GLY A 177 -20.29 11.45 28.92
CA GLY A 177 -19.11 11.18 29.74
C GLY A 177 -18.77 9.69 29.84
N GLY A 178 -19.20 8.89 28.86
CA GLY A 178 -19.10 7.43 28.86
C GLY A 178 -20.36 6.73 29.38
N SER A 179 -20.64 5.55 28.85
CA SER A 179 -21.80 4.73 29.22
C SER A 179 -21.54 3.23 29.02
N PRO A 180 -22.37 2.36 29.62
CA PRO A 180 -22.31 0.92 29.36
C PRO A 180 -22.49 0.52 27.88
N LEU A 181 -23.16 1.35 27.06
CA LEU A 181 -23.27 1.11 25.62
C LEU A 181 -21.90 1.33 24.95
N GLY A 182 -21.22 2.41 25.32
CA GLY A 182 -19.87 2.75 24.85
C GLY A 182 -18.81 1.72 25.25
N GLU A 183 -18.90 1.10 26.43
CA GLU A 183 -17.92 0.11 26.91
C GLU A 183 -17.79 -1.10 25.98
N GLY A 184 -18.92 -1.62 25.47
CA GLY A 184 -18.91 -2.75 24.52
C GLY A 184 -18.21 -2.40 23.21
N ARG A 185 -18.47 -1.19 22.70
CA ARG A 185 -17.89 -0.64 21.47
C ARG A 185 -16.39 -0.37 21.63
N TRP A 186 -15.96 0.12 22.79
CA TRP A 186 -14.55 0.25 23.14
C TRP A 186 -13.81 -1.08 23.14
N ARG A 187 -14.38 -2.11 23.77
CA ARG A 187 -13.79 -3.45 23.77
C ARG A 187 -13.63 -3.99 22.36
N GLN A 188 -14.64 -3.83 21.52
CA GLN A 188 -14.57 -4.22 20.11
C GLN A 188 -13.46 -3.45 19.38
N TYR A 189 -13.39 -2.13 19.52
CA TYR A 189 -12.35 -1.31 18.90
C TYR A 189 -10.92 -1.73 19.31
N LEU A 190 -10.70 -1.90 20.62
CA LEU A 190 -9.38 -2.16 21.19
C LEU A 190 -8.86 -3.56 20.85
N THR A 191 -9.74 -4.54 20.63
CA THR A 191 -9.38 -5.95 20.45
C THR A 191 -9.54 -6.49 19.02
N SER A 192 -10.37 -5.87 18.15
CA SER A 192 -10.65 -6.37 16.80
C SER A 192 -9.74 -5.79 15.70
N TYR A 193 -9.39 -6.59 14.70
CA TYR A 193 -8.55 -6.17 13.56
C TYR A 193 -9.36 -5.58 12.39
N SER A 194 -10.51 -4.94 12.66
CA SER A 194 -11.39 -4.42 11.62
C SER A 194 -10.86 -3.16 10.94
N GLN A 195 -11.17 -3.03 9.65
CA GLN A 195 -10.88 -1.83 8.88
C GLN A 195 -11.78 -0.66 9.28
N ILE A 196 -11.41 0.59 8.95
CA ILE A 196 -12.26 1.73 9.31
C ILE A 196 -13.62 1.61 8.60
N GLU A 197 -13.61 1.14 7.36
CA GLU A 197 -14.76 0.94 6.48
C GLU A 197 -15.68 -0.18 6.97
N ASP A 198 -15.11 -1.18 7.64
CA ASP A 198 -15.84 -2.34 8.18
C ASP A 198 -16.45 -2.07 9.56
N ARG A 199 -16.24 -0.87 10.12
CA ARG A 199 -16.74 -0.50 11.45
C ARG A 199 -18.08 0.21 11.37
N SER A 200 -18.79 0.18 12.49
CA SER A 200 -20.02 0.96 12.70
C SER A 200 -19.90 1.74 14.01
N TYR A 201 -20.64 1.36 15.05
CA TYR A 201 -20.63 2.00 16.37
C TYR A 201 -19.24 1.97 17.04
N ASP A 202 -18.46 0.91 16.82
CA ASP A 202 -17.11 0.77 17.39
C ASP A 202 -16.08 1.71 16.74
N ALA A 203 -16.39 2.33 15.59
CA ALA A 203 -15.59 3.43 15.06
C ALA A 203 -15.56 4.65 16.00
N GLN A 204 -16.36 4.69 17.07
CA GLN A 204 -16.19 5.69 18.13
C GLN A 204 -14.74 5.77 18.65
N GLY A 205 -14.03 4.63 18.69
CA GLY A 205 -12.66 4.58 19.17
C GLY A 205 -11.68 5.30 18.24
N VAL A 206 -11.98 5.32 16.94
CA VAL A 206 -11.21 6.06 15.93
C VAL A 206 -11.32 7.56 16.18
N PHE A 207 -12.54 8.09 16.33
CA PHE A 207 -12.80 9.50 16.61
C PHE A 207 -12.32 9.95 18.00
N ALA A 208 -12.42 9.08 18.99
CA ALA A 208 -11.84 9.31 20.30
C ALA A 208 -10.30 9.39 20.23
N HIS A 209 -9.65 8.48 19.49
CA HIS A 209 -8.18 8.53 19.30
C HIS A 209 -7.73 9.80 18.61
N MET A 210 -8.46 10.27 17.60
CA MET A 210 -8.19 11.55 16.93
C MET A 210 -8.23 12.72 17.91
N THR A 211 -9.30 12.78 18.70
CA THR A 211 -9.47 13.81 19.73
C THR A 211 -8.32 13.76 20.74
N TYR A 212 -7.96 12.56 21.19
CA TYR A 212 -6.86 12.35 22.14
C TYR A 212 -5.50 12.77 21.58
N SER A 213 -5.29 12.51 20.28
CA SER A 213 -4.09 12.87 19.52
C SER A 213 -4.03 14.36 19.15
N GLY A 214 -5.05 15.15 19.53
CA GLY A 214 -5.07 16.60 19.37
C GLY A 214 -5.78 17.10 18.10
N GLU A 215 -6.47 16.23 17.36
CA GLU A 215 -7.31 16.64 16.23
C GLU A 215 -8.62 17.29 16.73
N SER A 216 -9.11 18.29 15.99
CA SER A 216 -10.38 18.92 16.30
C SER A 216 -11.53 18.11 15.69
N THR A 217 -11.83 16.95 16.28
CA THR A 217 -12.73 15.94 15.70
C THR A 217 -14.12 16.48 15.32
N TRP A 218 -14.72 17.35 16.15
CA TRP A 218 -16.00 18.00 15.81
C TRP A 218 -15.93 18.84 14.53
N ASN A 219 -14.87 19.65 14.38
CA ASN A 219 -14.64 20.49 13.20
C ASN A 219 -14.27 19.65 11.97
N LEU A 220 -13.45 18.60 12.16
CA LEU A 220 -13.10 17.66 11.11
C LEU A 220 -14.36 17.00 10.53
N LEU A 221 -15.26 16.50 11.39
CA LEU A 221 -16.51 15.87 10.99
C LEU A 221 -17.46 16.87 10.30
N ASP A 222 -17.60 18.10 10.81
CA ASP A 222 -18.41 19.15 10.16
C ASP A 222 -17.93 19.43 8.72
N ARG A 223 -16.62 19.57 8.53
CA ARG A 223 -15.99 19.77 7.20
C ARG A 223 -16.08 18.53 6.31
N ALA A 224 -16.00 17.32 6.89
CA ALA A 224 -16.15 16.08 6.15
C ALA A 224 -17.57 15.91 5.60
N LEU A 225 -18.58 16.40 6.33
CA LEU A 225 -19.98 16.38 5.91
C LEU A 225 -20.36 17.55 4.97
N THR A 226 -19.55 18.61 4.88
CA THR A 226 -19.93 19.87 4.20
C THR A 226 -18.90 20.35 3.16
N PRO A 227 -19.26 20.53 1.87
CA PRO A 227 -20.53 20.13 1.24
C PRO A 227 -20.68 18.60 1.21
N PRO A 228 -21.89 18.03 1.14
CA PRO A 228 -22.04 16.57 1.08
C PRO A 228 -21.34 15.98 -0.13
N LEU A 229 -20.76 14.78 0.03
CA LEU A 229 -20.31 13.98 -1.11
C LEU A 229 -21.53 13.51 -1.91
N PRO A 230 -21.37 13.26 -3.24
CA PRO A 230 -22.43 12.68 -4.04
C PRO A 230 -22.95 11.36 -3.44
N PRO A 231 -24.25 11.02 -3.56
CA PRO A 231 -24.78 9.78 -3.01
C PRO A 231 -24.10 8.49 -3.51
N ALA A 232 -23.44 8.54 -4.66
CA ALA A 232 -22.70 7.44 -5.27
C ALA A 232 -21.19 7.46 -4.97
N ALA A 233 -20.74 8.33 -4.06
CA ALA A 233 -19.33 8.42 -3.68
C ALA A 233 -18.85 7.07 -3.13
N ALA A 234 -17.74 6.59 -3.66
CA ALA A 234 -17.15 5.35 -3.19
C ALA A 234 -16.59 5.50 -1.78
N GLU A 235 -16.47 4.40 -1.05
CA GLU A 235 -15.82 4.36 0.27
C GLU A 235 -14.43 5.02 0.26
N ALA A 236 -13.67 4.82 -0.83
CA ALA A 236 -12.37 5.46 -1.04
C ALA A 236 -12.43 7.01 -1.01
N GLU A 237 -13.48 7.62 -1.57
CA GLU A 237 -13.65 9.07 -1.57
C GLU A 237 -13.92 9.62 -0.16
N TRP A 238 -14.70 8.88 0.64
CA TRP A 238 -14.95 9.23 2.05
C TRP A 238 -13.65 9.21 2.86
N ILE A 239 -12.83 8.19 2.66
CA ILE A 239 -11.54 8.04 3.32
C ILE A 239 -10.57 9.15 2.90
N GLU A 240 -10.44 9.39 1.60
CA GLU A 240 -9.57 10.42 1.06
C GLU A 240 -9.97 11.80 1.58
N ARG A 241 -11.27 12.10 1.58
CA ARG A 241 -11.79 13.33 2.15
C ARG A 241 -11.48 13.42 3.64
N PHE A 242 -11.77 12.37 4.39
CA PHE A 242 -11.61 12.35 5.82
C PHE A 242 -10.14 12.55 6.22
N LEU A 243 -9.23 11.73 5.68
CA LEU A 243 -7.79 11.85 5.93
C LEU A 243 -7.20 13.16 5.38
N GLY A 244 -7.69 13.65 4.25
CA GLY A 244 -7.22 14.88 3.63
C GLY A 244 -7.63 16.16 4.37
N LEU A 245 -8.68 16.11 5.18
CA LEU A 245 -9.13 17.23 6.00
C LEU A 245 -8.44 17.31 7.36
N MET A 246 -7.75 16.25 7.79
CA MET A 246 -7.02 16.20 9.06
C MET A 246 -5.88 17.21 9.07
N ALA A 247 -5.67 17.86 10.21
CA ALA A 247 -4.57 18.80 10.39
C ALA A 247 -3.21 18.08 10.43
N ASN A 248 -3.17 16.88 11.01
CA ASN A 248 -1.96 16.06 11.10
C ASN A 248 -2.27 14.59 10.78
N ARG A 249 -2.47 14.31 9.49
CA ARG A 249 -2.76 12.96 8.99
C ARG A 249 -1.69 11.94 9.42
N ASP A 250 -0.42 12.23 9.16
CA ASP A 250 0.66 11.26 9.43
C ASP A 250 0.83 11.01 10.93
N GLY A 251 0.67 12.04 11.77
CA GLY A 251 0.69 11.89 13.22
C GLY A 251 -0.45 11.02 13.74
N PHE A 252 -1.66 11.17 13.18
CA PHE A 252 -2.76 10.26 13.49
C PHE A 252 -2.42 8.82 13.07
N LEU A 253 -2.00 8.59 11.81
CA LEU A 253 -1.72 7.24 11.32
C LEU A 253 -0.58 6.54 12.09
N GLN A 254 0.43 7.31 12.52
CA GLN A 254 1.50 6.81 13.39
C GLN A 254 0.94 6.39 14.76
N THR A 255 0.22 7.29 15.42
CA THR A 255 -0.25 7.07 16.79
C THR A 255 -1.43 6.10 16.87
N TRP A 256 -2.10 5.80 15.76
CA TRP A 256 -3.30 4.98 15.76
C TRP A 256 -3.04 3.57 16.29
N ALA A 257 -2.04 2.87 15.74
CA ALA A 257 -1.62 1.57 16.28
C ALA A 257 -0.94 1.70 17.64
N MET A 258 -0.12 2.74 17.85
CA MET A 258 0.59 2.96 19.12
C MET A 258 -0.38 3.08 20.30
N GLY A 259 -1.48 3.80 20.12
CA GLY A 259 -2.47 4.07 21.15
C GLY A 259 -3.20 2.82 21.66
N LEU A 260 -3.22 1.75 20.84
CA LEU A 260 -3.82 0.47 21.22
C LEU A 260 -3.02 -0.30 22.27
N GLU A 261 -1.76 0.08 22.55
CA GLU A 261 -0.99 -0.47 23.67
C GLU A 261 -1.63 -0.08 25.01
N ARG A 262 -2.27 1.10 25.05
CA ARG A 262 -2.90 1.69 26.23
C ARG A 262 -1.90 1.98 27.35
N ASN A 263 -0.74 2.53 26.99
CA ASN A 263 0.29 2.94 27.94
C ASN A 263 0.08 4.37 28.43
N SER A 264 -0.59 4.54 29.57
CA SER A 264 -0.91 5.86 30.13
C SER A 264 0.31 6.71 30.52
N SER A 265 1.50 6.12 30.65
CA SER A 265 2.73 6.88 30.94
C SER A 265 3.31 7.59 29.71
N GLN A 266 2.89 7.19 28.51
CA GLN A 266 3.39 7.71 27.25
C GLN A 266 2.22 8.07 26.34
N ARG A 267 1.97 9.37 26.21
CA ARG A 267 0.78 9.89 25.50
C ARG A 267 0.61 9.31 24.10
N ASP A 268 1.66 9.24 23.30
CA ASP A 268 1.57 8.73 21.92
C ASP A 268 1.27 7.22 21.84
N TRP A 269 1.55 6.48 22.91
CA TRP A 269 1.30 5.04 23.08
C TRP A 269 0.01 4.77 23.86
N ASN A 270 -0.86 5.77 23.94
CA ASN A 270 -2.17 5.66 24.55
C ASN A 270 -3.25 6.17 23.60
N THR A 271 -4.45 5.62 23.75
CA THR A 271 -5.70 6.16 23.23
C THR A 271 -6.59 6.34 24.43
N ASP A 272 -7.30 7.45 24.58
CA ASP A 272 -8.22 7.64 25.71
C ASP A 272 -9.54 8.27 25.26
N GLY A 273 -10.59 8.08 26.06
CA GLY A 273 -11.88 8.69 25.79
C GLY A 273 -12.97 8.29 26.78
N PRO A 274 -14.15 8.90 26.67
CA PRO A 274 -15.28 8.64 27.56
C PRO A 274 -15.66 7.16 27.58
N GLY A 275 -15.76 6.56 28.78
CA GLY A 275 -16.18 5.17 28.94
C GLY A 275 -15.19 4.11 28.42
N ILE A 276 -13.94 4.49 28.14
CA ILE A 276 -12.93 3.54 27.66
C ILE A 276 -12.66 2.46 28.70
N THR A 277 -12.50 1.23 28.23
CA THR A 277 -12.23 0.07 29.09
C THR A 277 -10.73 -0.10 29.35
N GLY A 278 -10.39 -1.06 30.22
CA GLY A 278 -9.00 -1.52 30.43
C GLY A 278 -8.52 -2.52 29.38
N ASP A 279 -9.31 -2.81 28.35
CA ASP A 279 -8.91 -3.69 27.25
C ASP A 279 -7.75 -3.05 26.45
N ARG A 280 -6.95 -3.88 25.78
CA ARG A 280 -5.82 -3.44 24.95
C ARG A 280 -5.56 -4.43 23.82
N ARG A 281 -4.84 -3.98 22.79
CA ARG A 281 -4.45 -4.84 21.67
C ARG A 281 -3.41 -5.86 22.11
N GLU A 282 -3.56 -7.09 21.62
CA GLU A 282 -2.56 -8.13 21.77
C GLU A 282 -1.23 -7.71 21.12
N VAL A 283 -0.14 -7.91 21.85
CA VAL A 283 1.22 -7.72 21.36
C VAL A 283 1.76 -9.08 20.91
N VAL A 284 2.13 -9.20 19.64
CA VAL A 284 2.60 -10.45 19.03
C VAL A 284 4.12 -10.50 19.00
N ALA A 285 4.73 -11.55 19.53
CA ALA A 285 6.19 -11.71 19.44
C ALA A 285 6.65 -11.97 17.99
N LEU A 286 7.71 -11.27 17.58
CA LEU A 286 8.40 -11.47 16.31
C LEU A 286 9.71 -12.24 16.51
N ALA A 287 9.94 -13.20 15.63
CA ALA A 287 11.20 -13.90 15.47
C ALA A 287 12.14 -13.13 14.53
N ILE A 288 13.42 -13.51 14.52
CA ILE A 288 14.43 -13.00 13.61
C ILE A 288 15.02 -14.20 12.84
N PRO A 289 15.01 -14.23 11.50
CA PRO A 289 14.35 -13.27 10.60
C PRO A 289 12.83 -13.50 10.55
N GLN A 290 12.06 -12.43 10.33
CA GLN A 290 10.61 -12.55 10.11
C GLN A 290 10.02 -11.38 9.33
N GLY A 291 9.45 -11.69 8.17
CA GLY A 291 8.57 -10.79 7.41
C GLY A 291 7.11 -10.89 7.85
N ARG A 292 6.38 -9.77 7.86
CA ARG A 292 4.94 -9.70 8.13
C ARG A 292 4.24 -8.71 7.22
N ARG A 293 3.28 -9.20 6.43
CA ARG A 293 2.35 -8.33 5.72
C ARG A 293 1.26 -7.81 6.66
N ILE A 294 1.11 -6.50 6.68
CA ILE A 294 0.06 -5.74 7.38
C ILE A 294 -0.93 -5.29 6.30
N THR A 295 -2.13 -5.84 6.33
CA THR A 295 -3.16 -5.38 5.39
C THR A 295 -3.64 -3.99 5.77
N ARG A 296 -4.23 -3.30 4.79
CA ARG A 296 -4.91 -2.02 4.91
C ARG A 296 -5.70 -1.93 6.23
N THR A 297 -5.57 -0.83 6.97
CA THR A 297 -6.11 -0.43 8.30
C THR A 297 -5.74 -1.27 9.52
N ILE A 298 -5.17 -2.46 9.33
CA ILE A 298 -4.90 -3.34 10.47
C ILE A 298 -3.79 -2.72 11.31
N GLN A 299 -4.15 -2.32 12.53
CA GLN A 299 -3.22 -1.85 13.54
C GLN A 299 -2.63 -3.06 14.26
N ARG A 300 -1.31 -3.24 14.15
CA ARG A 300 -0.57 -4.34 14.78
C ARG A 300 0.39 -3.82 15.83
N LEU A 301 0.47 -4.55 16.93
CA LEU A 301 1.53 -4.41 17.91
C LEU A 301 2.38 -5.68 17.90
N TYR A 302 3.68 -5.48 17.82
CA TYR A 302 4.67 -6.53 17.87
C TYR A 302 5.67 -6.29 18.99
N SER A 303 6.23 -7.35 19.54
CA SER A 303 7.41 -7.27 20.38
C SER A 303 8.61 -7.91 19.67
N LEU A 304 9.74 -7.22 19.69
CA LEU A 304 11.01 -7.69 19.15
C LEU A 304 12.04 -7.76 20.29
N THR A 305 12.86 -8.81 20.31
CA THR A 305 14.02 -8.91 21.19
C THR A 305 15.27 -8.99 20.35
N LEU A 306 16.18 -8.02 20.50
CA LEU A 306 17.47 -8.02 19.83
C LEU A 306 18.41 -9.07 20.44
N PRO A 307 19.12 -9.84 19.59
CA PRO A 307 20.25 -10.65 20.00
C PRO A 307 21.45 -9.77 20.38
N GLU A 308 22.25 -10.23 21.34
CA GLU A 308 23.52 -9.59 21.70
C GLU A 308 24.52 -9.67 20.54
N ALA A 309 25.35 -8.63 20.37
CA ALA A 309 26.44 -8.58 19.39
C ALA A 309 26.02 -8.80 17.92
N GLN A 310 24.73 -8.68 17.60
CA GLN A 310 24.20 -8.82 16.25
C GLN A 310 23.49 -7.54 15.85
N VAL A 311 23.74 -7.08 14.63
CA VAL A 311 23.02 -5.96 14.04
C VAL A 311 21.75 -6.50 13.38
N VAL A 312 20.61 -5.86 13.65
CA VAL A 312 19.31 -6.23 13.09
C VAL A 312 18.74 -5.04 12.33
N SER A 313 18.36 -5.25 11.08
CA SER A 313 17.62 -4.30 10.27
C SER A 313 16.12 -4.45 10.52
N VAL A 314 15.44 -3.33 10.77
CA VAL A 314 13.98 -3.24 10.81
C VAL A 314 13.53 -2.39 9.63
N GLN A 315 12.73 -2.98 8.75
CA GLN A 315 12.31 -2.41 7.48
C GLN A 315 10.79 -2.33 7.41
N VAL A 316 10.26 -1.24 6.85
CA VAL A 316 8.85 -1.09 6.53
C VAL A 316 8.69 -0.65 5.09
N PHE A 317 7.87 -1.38 4.34
CA PHE A 317 7.58 -1.15 2.93
C PHE A 317 6.14 -0.67 2.72
N ASP A 318 5.84 -0.20 1.50
CA ASP A 318 4.50 0.10 0.98
C ASP A 318 3.69 1.18 1.71
N GLY A 319 4.34 2.05 2.48
CA GLY A 319 3.67 3.22 3.06
C GLY A 319 3.22 3.06 4.51
N GLY A 320 3.86 2.19 5.30
CA GLY A 320 3.50 1.98 6.70
C GLY A 320 3.69 3.22 7.58
N HIS A 321 2.85 3.35 8.60
CA HIS A 321 2.94 4.39 9.62
C HIS A 321 3.03 3.75 11.00
N GLY A 322 3.76 4.35 11.93
CA GLY A 322 3.82 3.79 13.28
C GLY A 322 5.04 4.26 14.06
N ALA A 323 5.52 3.41 14.95
CA ALA A 323 6.76 3.64 15.68
C ALA A 323 7.35 2.35 16.25
N ILE A 324 8.65 2.40 16.53
CA ILE A 324 9.38 1.42 17.32
C ILE A 324 9.75 2.09 18.64
N ARG A 325 9.38 1.50 19.77
CA ARG A 325 9.83 1.95 21.09
C ARG A 325 10.72 0.91 21.74
N TRP A 326 11.95 1.30 22.06
CA TRP A 326 12.89 0.52 22.85
C TRP A 326 12.69 0.83 24.33
N GLY A 327 12.40 -0.21 25.13
CA GLY A 327 12.05 -0.05 26.54
C GLY A 327 10.93 0.98 26.77
N ASP A 328 11.17 1.95 27.65
CA ASP A 328 10.18 2.94 28.10
C ASP A 328 10.42 4.37 27.59
N ARG A 329 11.39 4.62 26.71
CA ARG A 329 11.78 6.00 26.35
C ARG A 329 12.03 6.23 24.87
N ASP A 330 12.79 5.35 24.22
CA ASP A 330 13.33 5.67 22.89
C ASP A 330 12.36 5.26 21.80
N THR A 331 11.59 6.23 21.30
CA THR A 331 10.61 6.03 20.23
C THR A 331 11.13 6.58 18.90
N THR A 332 11.28 5.70 17.91
CA THR A 332 11.56 6.06 16.51
C THR A 332 10.27 5.97 15.70
N ARG A 333 9.87 7.06 15.05
CA ARG A 333 8.63 7.10 14.23
C ARG A 333 8.87 6.51 12.84
N ILE A 334 7.83 5.87 12.31
CA ILE A 334 7.78 5.27 10.98
C ILE A 334 6.76 6.04 10.13
N SER A 335 7.17 6.47 8.94
CA SER A 335 6.31 7.12 7.94
C SER A 335 6.75 6.74 6.54
N GLY A 336 5.89 6.03 5.82
CA GLY A 336 6.23 5.61 4.48
C GLY A 336 7.17 4.40 4.47
N SER A 337 8.22 4.49 3.66
CA SER A 337 9.33 3.54 3.68
C SER A 337 10.25 3.83 4.86
N PHE A 338 10.64 2.78 5.59
CA PHE A 338 11.54 2.88 6.74
C PHE A 338 12.58 1.78 6.67
N ASN A 339 13.84 2.09 6.96
CA ASN A 339 14.89 1.10 7.14
C ASN A 339 15.89 1.63 8.16
N GLN A 340 15.97 0.97 9.31
CA GLN A 340 16.92 1.33 10.36
C GLN A 340 17.60 0.08 10.90
N ARG A 341 18.90 0.18 11.16
CA ARG A 341 19.70 -0.89 11.75
C ARG A 341 19.89 -0.62 13.24
N TYR A 342 19.70 -1.63 14.06
CA TYR A 342 19.80 -1.56 15.51
C TYR A 342 20.75 -2.60 16.07
N CYS A 343 21.30 -2.30 17.23
CA CYS A 343 22.24 -3.13 17.99
C CYS A 343 22.11 -2.79 19.49
N LEU A 344 22.43 -3.74 20.37
CA LEU A 344 22.27 -3.55 21.81
C LEU A 344 23.50 -2.86 22.44
N GLY A 345 23.32 -1.64 22.95
CA GLY A 345 24.21 -0.93 23.87
C GLY A 345 25.71 -1.14 23.61
N ASP A 346 26.41 -1.63 24.63
CA ASP A 346 27.87 -1.86 24.64
C ASP A 346 28.33 -2.94 23.64
N THR A 347 27.43 -3.83 23.20
CA THR A 347 27.71 -4.82 22.16
C THR A 347 27.75 -4.20 20.76
N CYS A 348 27.39 -2.93 20.63
CA CYS A 348 27.45 -2.15 19.40
C CYS A 348 28.75 -1.35 19.25
N THR A 349 29.87 -2.02 19.48
CA THR A 349 31.19 -1.41 19.40
C THR A 349 32.06 -2.23 18.47
N CYS A 350 32.69 -1.56 17.51
CA CYS A 350 33.70 -2.15 16.64
C CYS A 350 34.92 -2.59 17.45
N PRO A 351 35.76 -3.51 16.94
CA PRO A 351 37.00 -3.92 17.60
C PRO A 351 37.95 -2.77 17.96
N ASP A 352 37.92 -1.69 17.18
CA ASP A 352 38.70 -0.46 17.39
C ASP A 352 38.09 0.51 18.42
N GLY A 353 36.93 0.16 19.01
CA GLY A 353 36.20 1.00 19.95
C GLY A 353 35.24 2.02 19.31
N SER A 354 35.14 2.07 17.98
CA SER A 354 34.20 2.93 17.26
C SER A 354 32.79 2.33 17.19
N ARG A 355 31.80 3.08 16.69
CA ARG A 355 30.43 2.58 16.47
C ARG A 355 30.24 2.25 14.99
N PRO A 356 29.56 1.13 14.65
CA PRO A 356 29.30 0.78 13.26
C PRO A 356 28.49 1.88 12.55
N ALA A 357 28.95 2.27 11.36
CA ALA A 357 28.32 3.32 10.58
C ALA A 357 26.89 2.94 10.17
N GLY A 358 25.94 3.87 10.34
CA GLY A 358 24.54 3.66 9.97
C GLY A 358 23.76 2.72 10.90
N VAL A 359 24.30 2.39 12.08
CA VAL A 359 23.64 1.55 13.09
C VAL A 359 23.30 2.37 14.35
N THR A 360 22.08 2.24 14.83
CA THR A 360 21.60 2.88 16.05
C THR A 360 21.75 1.93 17.25
N ALA A 361 22.60 2.30 18.20
CA ALA A 361 22.68 1.63 19.49
C ALA A 361 21.45 1.93 20.36
N VAL A 362 20.86 0.89 20.95
CA VAL A 362 19.71 0.99 21.84
C VAL A 362 20.04 0.38 23.20
N ASP A 363 19.55 0.97 24.28
CA ASP A 363 19.90 0.54 25.65
C ASP A 363 19.07 -0.65 26.14
N SER A 364 17.95 -0.95 25.48
CA SER A 364 17.05 -2.06 25.80
C SER A 364 17.11 -3.13 24.72
N PRO A 365 17.18 -4.42 25.07
CA PRO A 365 17.09 -5.50 24.10
C PRO A 365 15.68 -5.68 23.57
N THR A 366 14.66 -5.18 24.27
CA THR A 366 13.26 -5.34 23.87
C THR A 366 12.69 -4.05 23.28
N ALA A 367 11.92 -4.22 22.20
CA ALA A 367 11.12 -3.19 21.57
C ALA A 367 9.66 -3.59 21.42
N ILE A 368 8.79 -2.58 21.43
CA ILE A 368 7.43 -2.68 20.89
C ILE A 368 7.40 -1.96 19.54
N ILE A 369 6.90 -2.63 18.51
CA ILE A 369 6.69 -2.07 17.18
C ILE A 369 5.19 -1.93 16.99
N ALA A 370 4.71 -0.70 16.82
CA ALA A 370 3.33 -0.40 16.44
C ALA A 370 3.29 -0.03 14.97
N LEU A 371 2.41 -0.67 14.19
CA LEU A 371 2.28 -0.42 12.77
C LEU A 371 0.82 -0.32 12.32
N THR A 372 0.57 0.70 11.52
CA THR A 372 -0.65 0.98 10.76
C THR A 372 -0.31 0.87 9.29
N GLY A 373 -0.84 -0.14 8.59
CA GLY A 373 -0.82 -0.16 7.13
C GLY A 373 -2.06 0.54 6.60
N TYR A 374 -2.08 1.86 6.39
CA TYR A 374 -3.24 2.57 5.82
C TYR A 374 -2.81 3.88 5.16
N PRO A 375 -3.35 4.28 3.98
CA PRO A 375 -4.43 3.66 3.21
C PRO A 375 -4.00 2.51 2.28
N SER A 376 -2.72 2.15 2.24
CA SER A 376 -2.19 0.98 1.54
C SER A 376 -1.94 -0.17 2.51
N ASN A 377 -1.52 -1.34 2.00
CA ASN A 377 -0.89 -2.34 2.85
C ASN A 377 0.49 -1.83 3.31
N ALA A 378 1.06 -2.44 4.33
CA ALA A 378 2.46 -2.25 4.69
C ALA A 378 3.12 -3.62 4.91
N GLU A 379 4.41 -3.73 4.73
CA GLU A 379 5.16 -4.94 5.08
C GLU A 379 6.26 -4.59 6.08
N LEU A 380 6.40 -5.41 7.12
CA LEU A 380 7.47 -5.31 8.12
C LEU A 380 8.50 -6.41 7.86
N GLY A 381 9.74 -6.05 7.57
CA GLY A 381 10.89 -6.96 7.50
C GLY A 381 11.78 -6.81 8.73
N ILE A 382 12.22 -7.93 9.29
CA ILE A 382 13.17 -7.98 10.41
C ILE A 382 14.26 -8.98 10.05
N ASP A 383 15.47 -8.51 9.82
CA ASP A 383 16.56 -9.35 9.31
C ASP A 383 17.87 -9.08 10.04
N PRO A 384 18.65 -10.13 10.36
CA PRO A 384 20.02 -9.94 10.80
C PRO A 384 20.85 -9.37 9.64
N VAL A 385 21.79 -8.49 9.95
CA VAL A 385 22.75 -7.95 8.98
C VAL A 385 24.16 -8.05 9.53
N GLU A 386 25.13 -8.22 8.64
CA GLU A 386 26.55 -8.26 9.00
C GLU A 386 26.97 -6.98 9.72
N ASN A 387 27.84 -7.13 10.72
CA ASN A 387 28.34 -6.01 11.51
C ASN A 387 29.26 -5.15 10.64
N PRO A 388 28.94 -3.86 10.38
CA PRO A 388 29.75 -2.98 9.54
C PRO A 388 31.18 -2.74 10.05
N CYS A 389 31.47 -3.14 11.29
CA CYS A 389 32.77 -3.06 11.95
C CYS A 389 33.73 -4.20 11.61
N GLU A 390 33.22 -5.32 11.12
CA GLU A 390 34.06 -6.46 10.77
C GLU A 390 34.69 -6.14 9.42
N GLU A 391 35.89 -5.54 9.46
CA GLU A 391 36.76 -5.49 8.29
C GLU A 391 37.12 -6.92 7.90
N GLU A 392 37.00 -7.26 6.61
CA GLU A 392 37.52 -8.51 6.07
C GLU A 392 39.04 -8.57 6.34
N GLU A 393 39.47 -9.41 7.27
CA GLU A 393 40.89 -9.73 7.42
C GLU A 393 41.42 -10.35 6.10
N PRO A 394 42.61 -9.94 5.62
CA PRO A 394 43.18 -10.50 4.41
C PRO A 394 43.63 -11.94 4.68
N GLU A 395 42.84 -12.93 4.26
CA GLU A 395 43.19 -14.33 4.49
C GLU A 395 44.44 -14.77 3.68
N VAL A 396 45.45 -15.20 4.44
CA VAL A 396 46.63 -15.92 3.98
C VAL A 396 46.22 -17.36 3.64
N PRO A 397 46.61 -17.93 2.48
CA PRO A 397 46.08 -19.21 2.02
C PRO A 397 46.65 -20.40 2.81
N GLY A 398 45.78 -21.13 3.51
CA GLY A 398 46.04 -22.43 4.14
C GLY A 398 44.95 -23.47 3.81
N PRO A 399 45.25 -24.78 3.82
CA PRO A 399 44.60 -25.75 2.93
C PRO A 399 43.40 -26.50 3.52
N SER A 400 42.37 -26.67 2.66
CA SER A 400 41.22 -27.61 2.72
C SER A 400 40.25 -27.41 3.89
N SER A 401 38.93 -27.28 3.71
CA SER A 401 38.05 -27.87 2.69
C SER A 401 36.70 -27.14 2.61
N ASP A 402 36.11 -27.21 1.42
CA ASP A 402 34.74 -26.85 1.01
C ASP A 402 34.44 -25.41 0.57
N TRP A 403 33.83 -25.34 -0.61
CA TRP A 403 33.61 -24.20 -1.48
C TRP A 403 32.15 -23.71 -1.40
N GLY A 404 31.94 -22.40 -1.27
CA GLY A 404 30.88 -21.62 -1.94
C GLY A 404 29.58 -21.28 -1.18
N SER A 405 29.20 -20.00 -1.16
CA SER A 405 27.86 -19.53 -1.54
C SER A 405 27.90 -18.09 -2.09
N GLU A 406 27.20 -17.89 -3.21
CA GLU A 406 26.86 -16.61 -3.86
C GLU A 406 26.08 -15.65 -2.95
N GLY A 407 26.05 -14.33 -3.22
CA GLY A 407 25.12 -13.48 -2.46
C GLY A 407 24.87 -12.02 -2.87
N ASP A 408 25.87 -11.12 -2.94
CA ASP A 408 25.57 -9.68 -3.18
C ASP A 408 25.68 -9.32 -4.67
N ARG A 409 24.60 -9.58 -5.41
CA ARG A 409 24.46 -9.25 -6.84
C ARG A 409 23.41 -8.14 -6.99
N ALA A 410 23.68 -7.20 -7.89
CA ALA A 410 22.76 -6.12 -8.21
C ALA A 410 22.05 -6.42 -9.54
N HIS A 411 20.75 -6.23 -9.55
CA HIS A 411 19.89 -6.49 -10.71
C HIS A 411 19.44 -5.18 -11.34
N GLY A 412 19.67 -5.04 -12.65
CA GLY A 412 19.10 -3.97 -13.45
C GLY A 412 18.12 -4.56 -14.46
N THR A 413 17.19 -3.75 -14.97
CA THR A 413 16.22 -4.25 -15.95
C THR A 413 15.83 -3.18 -16.97
N SER A 414 15.73 -3.58 -18.24
CA SER A 414 15.09 -2.84 -19.32
C SER A 414 14.03 -3.74 -19.99
N TYR A 415 12.76 -3.41 -19.79
CA TYR A 415 11.62 -4.22 -20.24
C TYR A 415 10.48 -3.34 -20.74
N GLY A 416 9.52 -3.92 -21.46
CA GLY A 416 8.35 -3.14 -21.89
C GLY A 416 8.76 -2.02 -22.85
N ASP A 417 8.07 -0.89 -22.75
CA ASP A 417 8.27 0.30 -23.58
C ASP A 417 9.22 1.33 -22.96
N PRO A 418 10.52 1.13 -23.22
CA PRO A 418 11.34 0.51 -22.19
C PRO A 418 11.24 1.25 -20.84
N HIS A 419 10.70 0.57 -19.84
CA HIS A 419 10.87 0.90 -18.43
C HIS A 419 12.25 0.43 -17.97
N ILE A 420 12.94 1.31 -17.27
CA ILE A 420 14.29 1.07 -16.76
C ILE A 420 14.24 1.07 -15.23
N ILE A 421 14.83 0.03 -14.65
CA ILE A 421 15.10 -0.08 -13.21
C ILE A 421 16.61 -0.17 -13.07
N THR A 422 17.20 0.85 -12.43
CA THR A 422 18.64 0.91 -12.19
C THR A 422 19.07 -0.06 -11.10
N TYR A 423 20.37 -0.29 -10.96
CA TYR A 423 20.89 -1.22 -9.97
C TYR A 423 20.63 -0.80 -8.51
N ASP A 424 20.40 0.50 -8.26
CA ASP A 424 20.04 1.04 -6.95
C ASP A 424 18.52 1.31 -6.81
N GLY A 425 17.73 0.90 -7.79
CA GLY A 425 16.28 0.84 -7.72
C GLY A 425 15.54 2.08 -8.22
N TYR A 426 16.24 3.05 -8.83
CA TYR A 426 15.61 4.19 -9.50
C TYR A 426 14.82 3.72 -10.73
N ARG A 427 13.61 4.25 -10.90
CA ARG A 427 12.66 3.82 -11.95
C ARG A 427 12.29 4.95 -12.88
N TYR A 428 12.37 4.72 -14.18
CA TYR A 428 11.96 5.69 -15.17
C TYR A 428 11.60 5.04 -16.52
N SER A 429 10.70 5.68 -17.26
CA SER A 429 10.34 5.26 -18.63
C SER A 429 11.19 6.00 -19.66
N PHE A 430 11.78 5.27 -20.60
CA PHE A 430 12.80 5.78 -21.52
C PHE A 430 12.39 5.60 -22.99
N GLN A 431 11.32 6.29 -23.39
CA GLN A 431 10.67 6.16 -24.71
C GLN A 431 11.52 6.74 -25.86
N THR A 432 12.64 6.13 -26.19
CA THR A 432 13.57 6.64 -27.18
C THR A 432 13.81 5.67 -28.34
N ILE A 433 14.28 6.17 -29.48
CA ILE A 433 14.71 5.35 -30.62
C ILE A 433 16.19 5.61 -30.86
N GLY A 434 16.98 4.55 -30.79
CA GLY A 434 18.44 4.64 -30.79
C GLY A 434 19.14 3.38 -30.31
N GLU A 435 20.46 3.48 -30.23
CA GLU A 435 21.33 2.51 -29.58
C GLU A 435 21.98 3.20 -28.38
N TYR A 436 22.00 2.53 -27.23
CA TYR A 436 22.39 3.13 -25.96
C TYR A 436 23.28 2.19 -25.15
N TRP A 437 24.17 2.77 -24.35
CA TRP A 437 24.89 2.05 -23.30
C TRP A 437 23.91 1.73 -22.18
N LEU A 438 23.44 0.48 -22.11
CA LEU A 438 22.57 0.04 -21.04
C LEU A 438 23.34 0.00 -19.71
N THR A 439 24.51 -0.63 -19.73
CA THR A 439 25.44 -0.71 -18.59
C THR A 439 26.84 -1.04 -19.11
N ALA A 440 27.86 -0.55 -18.43
CA ALA A 440 29.26 -0.88 -18.66
C ALA A 440 30.06 -0.73 -17.37
N ALA A 441 31.05 -1.61 -17.16
CA ALA A 441 32.03 -1.42 -16.11
C ALA A 441 33.06 -0.35 -16.53
N THR A 442 33.54 0.45 -15.58
CA THR A 442 34.42 1.60 -15.85
C THR A 442 35.85 1.22 -16.22
N ASP A 443 36.28 0.01 -15.85
CA ASP A 443 37.53 -0.67 -16.24
C ASP A 443 37.43 -1.42 -17.58
N GLY A 444 36.21 -1.53 -18.14
CA GLY A 444 35.97 -1.96 -19.52
C GLY A 444 35.89 -3.46 -19.77
N HIS A 445 35.87 -4.33 -18.74
CA HIS A 445 35.70 -5.78 -18.94
C HIS A 445 34.27 -6.21 -19.23
N PHE A 446 33.28 -5.36 -18.93
CA PHE A 446 31.85 -5.64 -19.08
C PHE A 446 31.15 -4.48 -19.80
N GLN A 447 30.37 -4.79 -20.83
CA GLN A 447 29.55 -3.80 -21.54
C GLN A 447 28.33 -4.44 -22.20
N VAL A 448 27.17 -3.78 -22.04
CA VAL A 448 25.89 -4.12 -22.66
C VAL A 448 25.30 -2.89 -23.33
N GLN A 449 24.97 -3.01 -24.61
CA GLN A 449 24.29 -1.99 -25.41
C GLN A 449 22.90 -2.47 -25.82
N ALA A 450 21.89 -1.60 -25.70
CA ALA A 450 20.52 -1.89 -26.09
C ALA A 450 20.11 -1.04 -27.31
N ARG A 451 19.46 -1.65 -28.30
CA ARG A 451 18.84 -0.96 -29.44
C ARG A 451 17.34 -0.85 -29.22
N GLN A 452 16.79 0.35 -29.27
CA GLN A 452 15.38 0.64 -29.09
C GLN A 452 14.75 1.08 -30.41
N GLY A 453 13.58 0.51 -30.73
CA GLY A 453 12.83 0.78 -31.95
C GLY A 453 11.34 0.93 -31.69
N GLN A 454 10.65 1.59 -32.61
CA GLN A 454 9.22 1.88 -32.46
C GLN A 454 8.36 0.61 -32.52
N ILE A 455 7.32 0.54 -31.69
CA ILE A 455 6.28 -0.48 -31.82
C ILE A 455 5.39 -0.14 -33.03
N PRO A 456 5.16 -1.08 -33.97
CA PRO A 456 4.33 -0.82 -35.15
C PRO A 456 2.97 -0.19 -34.81
N GLY A 457 2.69 0.97 -35.41
CA GLY A 457 1.42 1.68 -35.25
C GLY A 457 1.22 2.37 -33.90
N ARG A 458 2.23 2.45 -33.03
CA ARG A 458 2.12 3.05 -31.68
C ARG A 458 3.23 4.09 -31.44
N PRO A 459 2.99 5.16 -30.67
CA PRO A 459 3.98 6.20 -30.38
C PRO A 459 4.93 5.81 -29.22
N LEU A 460 5.27 4.52 -29.12
CA LEU A 460 6.09 3.94 -28.05
C LEU A 460 7.25 3.14 -28.66
N SER A 461 8.35 2.99 -27.92
CA SER A 461 9.51 2.18 -28.34
C SER A 461 9.73 1.01 -27.40
N MET A 462 10.45 -0.02 -27.84
CA MET A 462 10.88 -1.17 -27.04
C MET A 462 12.26 -1.66 -27.51
N ASN A 463 12.94 -2.53 -26.74
CA ASN A 463 14.23 -3.09 -27.16
C ASN A 463 14.06 -4.06 -28.34
N THR A 464 14.81 -3.84 -29.41
CA THR A 464 14.79 -4.63 -30.67
C THR A 464 16.06 -5.45 -30.88
N ALA A 465 17.15 -5.10 -30.20
CA ALA A 465 18.40 -5.86 -30.19
C ALA A 465 19.23 -5.54 -28.95
N VAL A 466 20.16 -6.43 -28.61
CA VAL A 466 21.20 -6.23 -27.60
C VAL A 466 22.55 -6.64 -28.17
N ALA A 467 23.60 -5.89 -27.85
CA ALA A 467 24.97 -6.22 -28.22
C ALA A 467 25.88 -6.09 -27.00
N VAL A 468 26.79 -7.04 -26.83
CA VAL A 468 27.62 -7.17 -25.64
C VAL A 468 29.08 -7.42 -26.00
N ALA A 469 29.98 -6.93 -25.15
CA ALA A 469 31.41 -7.23 -25.25
C ALA A 469 31.75 -8.26 -24.17
N VAL A 470 32.09 -9.48 -24.57
CA VAL A 470 32.36 -10.62 -23.68
C VAL A 470 33.63 -11.35 -24.13
N GLY A 471 34.59 -11.51 -23.22
CA GLY A 471 35.88 -12.14 -23.55
C GLY A 471 36.70 -11.42 -24.63
N GLY A 472 36.43 -10.13 -24.89
CA GLY A 472 37.04 -9.38 -26.00
C GLY A 472 36.36 -9.58 -27.37
N HIS A 473 35.25 -10.30 -27.41
CA HIS A 473 34.45 -10.57 -28.61
C HIS A 473 33.09 -9.85 -28.53
N ARG A 474 32.51 -9.53 -29.69
CA ARG A 474 31.20 -8.88 -29.78
C ARG A 474 30.13 -9.91 -30.07
N LEU A 475 29.20 -10.10 -29.14
CA LEU A 475 28.02 -10.95 -29.34
C LEU A 475 26.77 -10.06 -29.44
N ALA A 476 25.97 -10.24 -30.49
CA ALA A 476 24.74 -9.49 -30.68
C ALA A 476 23.55 -10.40 -30.94
N ILE A 477 22.39 -10.04 -30.36
CA ILE A 477 21.11 -10.73 -30.50
C ILE A 477 20.08 -9.74 -31.04
N TYR A 478 19.45 -10.08 -32.16
CA TYR A 478 18.48 -9.26 -32.89
C TYR A 478 17.11 -9.92 -32.87
N ALA A 479 16.11 -9.26 -32.29
CA ALA A 479 14.70 -9.61 -32.48
C ALA A 479 14.17 -9.07 -33.81
N GLN A 480 14.67 -7.89 -34.23
CA GLN A 480 14.27 -7.22 -35.48
C GLN A 480 15.48 -6.70 -36.24
N ASN A 481 15.29 -6.41 -37.53
CA ASN A 481 16.31 -5.83 -38.41
C ASN A 481 17.61 -6.63 -38.42
N LEU A 482 17.48 -7.95 -38.59
CA LEU A 482 18.60 -8.89 -38.63
C LEU A 482 19.57 -8.45 -39.76
N PRO A 483 20.90 -8.37 -39.51
CA PRO A 483 21.83 -7.79 -40.49
C PRO A 483 21.83 -8.47 -41.86
N ASP A 484 21.60 -9.79 -41.92
CA ASP A 484 21.46 -10.57 -43.16
C ASP A 484 20.00 -10.96 -43.48
N GLY A 485 19.04 -10.46 -42.69
CA GLY A 485 17.62 -10.77 -42.80
C GLY A 485 17.19 -12.14 -42.27
N ARG A 486 18.08 -12.96 -41.70
CA ARG A 486 17.75 -14.34 -41.28
C ARG A 486 18.38 -14.81 -39.97
N SER A 487 19.58 -14.35 -39.62
CA SER A 487 20.33 -14.87 -38.47
C SER A 487 20.18 -13.96 -37.25
N PRO A 488 19.61 -14.45 -36.13
CA PRO A 488 19.30 -13.61 -34.96
C PRO A 488 20.50 -13.40 -34.04
N VAL A 489 21.51 -14.27 -34.09
CA VAL A 489 22.70 -14.18 -33.22
C VAL A 489 23.94 -14.00 -34.09
N TRP A 490 24.80 -13.08 -33.69
CA TRP A 490 26.02 -12.71 -34.41
C TRP A 490 27.20 -12.66 -33.44
N LEU A 491 28.34 -13.20 -33.89
CA LEU A 491 29.60 -13.14 -33.19
C LEU A 491 30.63 -12.52 -34.12
N ASP A 492 31.22 -11.40 -33.71
CA ASP A 492 32.24 -10.65 -34.47
C ASP A 492 31.90 -10.41 -35.94
N GLY A 493 30.67 -9.98 -36.22
CA GLY A 493 30.26 -9.64 -37.59
C GLY A 493 29.96 -10.85 -38.47
N SER A 494 29.84 -12.05 -37.92
CA SER A 494 29.39 -13.25 -38.63
C SER A 494 28.17 -13.89 -37.95
N PRO A 495 27.23 -14.49 -38.71
CA PRO A 495 26.17 -15.30 -38.14
C PRO A 495 26.70 -16.40 -37.23
N PHE A 496 26.13 -16.50 -36.02
CA PHE A 496 26.54 -17.47 -35.01
C PHE A 496 25.35 -18.34 -34.60
N ALA A 497 25.56 -19.66 -34.53
CA ALA A 497 24.52 -20.61 -34.17
C ALA A 497 24.74 -21.10 -32.73
N LEU A 498 23.83 -20.75 -31.83
CA LEU A 498 23.74 -21.32 -30.48
C LEU A 498 22.91 -22.60 -30.51
N GLY A 499 23.45 -23.69 -29.97
CA GLY A 499 22.71 -24.95 -29.76
C GLY A 499 21.77 -24.88 -28.54
N GLU A 500 21.12 -26.00 -28.20
CA GLU A 500 20.21 -26.11 -27.05
C GLU A 500 20.94 -26.25 -25.69
N GLY A 501 22.15 -25.71 -25.56
CA GLY A 501 22.96 -25.84 -24.34
C GLY A 501 24.09 -24.82 -24.26
N PRO A 502 24.87 -24.82 -23.16
CA PRO A 502 25.92 -23.84 -22.93
C PRO A 502 26.99 -23.91 -24.02
N THR A 503 27.28 -22.75 -24.62
CA THR A 503 28.29 -22.58 -25.66
C THR A 503 29.39 -21.67 -25.15
N SER A 504 30.61 -22.18 -25.01
CA SER A 504 31.76 -21.35 -24.65
C SER A 504 32.05 -20.33 -25.74
N LEU A 505 32.27 -19.08 -25.35
CA LEU A 505 32.63 -18.00 -26.26
C LEU A 505 34.17 -17.89 -26.37
N PRO A 506 34.69 -17.44 -27.53
CA PRO A 506 36.10 -17.12 -27.67
C PRO A 506 36.54 -16.08 -26.62
N GLY A 507 37.77 -16.22 -26.10
CA GLY A 507 38.33 -15.29 -25.10
C GLY A 507 37.73 -15.39 -23.68
N GLY A 508 36.72 -16.24 -23.47
CA GLY A 508 36.10 -16.52 -22.17
C GLY A 508 34.63 -16.11 -22.11
N GLY A 509 33.88 -16.77 -21.21
CA GLY A 509 32.45 -16.56 -21.04
C GLY A 509 31.61 -17.66 -21.70
N VAL A 510 30.31 -17.66 -21.40
CA VAL A 510 29.37 -18.69 -21.82
C VAL A 510 28.10 -18.05 -22.32
N ALA A 511 27.60 -18.50 -23.48
CA ALA A 511 26.27 -18.18 -23.96
C ALA A 511 25.39 -19.43 -23.93
N LEU A 512 24.24 -19.35 -23.28
CA LEU A 512 23.23 -20.40 -23.23
C LEU A 512 21.98 -19.90 -23.94
N ARG A 513 21.34 -20.78 -24.73
CA ARG A 513 20.02 -20.54 -25.30
C ARG A 513 19.05 -21.63 -24.85
N VAL A 514 17.91 -21.22 -24.29
CA VAL A 514 16.79 -22.10 -23.92
C VAL A 514 15.52 -21.52 -24.53
N GLY A 515 15.05 -22.12 -25.64
CA GLY A 515 13.93 -21.60 -26.41
C GLY A 515 14.17 -20.18 -26.93
N ASP A 516 13.34 -19.25 -26.48
CA ASP A 516 13.38 -17.81 -26.82
C ASP A 516 14.12 -16.96 -25.76
N ARG A 517 14.92 -17.62 -24.90
CA ARG A 517 15.75 -16.98 -23.88
C ARG A 517 17.22 -17.22 -24.13
N TYR A 518 18.03 -16.21 -23.81
CA TYR A 518 19.47 -16.26 -23.84
C TYR A 518 20.03 -15.84 -22.49
N GLN A 519 21.14 -16.47 -22.10
CA GLN A 519 21.93 -16.05 -20.96
C GLN A 519 23.39 -15.94 -21.40
N ILE A 520 23.99 -14.80 -21.10
CA ILE A 520 25.41 -14.55 -21.35
C ILE A 520 26.06 -14.37 -19.99
N THR A 521 27.12 -15.13 -19.72
CA THR A 521 27.89 -15.04 -18.47
C THR A 521 29.33 -14.67 -18.80
N TRP A 522 29.84 -13.64 -18.13
CA TRP A 522 31.21 -13.17 -18.26
C TRP A 522 32.15 -13.97 -17.36
N PRO A 523 33.44 -14.11 -17.72
CA PRO A 523 34.45 -14.71 -16.84
C PRO A 523 34.58 -14.03 -15.47
N THR A 524 34.22 -12.75 -15.41
CA THR A 524 34.29 -11.88 -14.23
C THR A 524 33.07 -12.00 -13.31
N GLY A 525 32.07 -12.79 -13.70
CA GLY A 525 30.91 -13.13 -12.88
C GLY A 525 29.64 -12.32 -13.19
N GLU A 526 29.69 -11.29 -14.04
CA GLU A 526 28.49 -10.61 -14.55
C GLU A 526 27.68 -11.55 -15.45
N SER A 527 26.37 -11.37 -15.48
CA SER A 527 25.45 -12.11 -16.32
C SER A 527 24.44 -11.17 -16.99
N LEU A 528 23.92 -11.59 -18.14
CA LEU A 528 22.83 -10.93 -18.85
C LEU A 528 21.80 -11.98 -19.26
N GLN A 529 20.59 -11.83 -18.76
CA GLN A 529 19.44 -12.58 -19.25
C GLN A 529 18.71 -11.75 -20.32
N VAL A 530 18.34 -12.41 -21.43
CA VAL A 530 17.61 -11.84 -22.56
C VAL A 530 16.40 -12.73 -22.84
N SER A 531 15.20 -12.17 -22.80
CA SER A 531 13.98 -12.91 -23.17
C SER A 531 13.24 -12.19 -24.29
N GLN A 532 12.64 -12.96 -25.21
CA GLN A 532 11.83 -12.41 -26.29
C GLN A 532 10.38 -12.22 -25.85
N THR A 533 9.78 -11.11 -26.26
CA THR A 533 8.34 -10.82 -26.11
C THR A 533 7.75 -10.38 -27.44
N THR A 534 6.42 -10.41 -27.60
CA THR A 534 5.74 -9.97 -28.83
C THR A 534 4.78 -8.82 -28.50
N MET A 535 4.88 -7.72 -29.24
CA MET A 535 4.04 -6.53 -29.07
C MET A 535 3.63 -5.98 -30.44
N GLY A 536 2.34 -5.70 -30.64
CA GLY A 536 1.86 -5.20 -31.94
C GLY A 536 2.19 -6.12 -33.13
N GLY A 537 2.33 -7.44 -32.88
CA GLY A 537 2.71 -8.44 -33.88
C GLY A 537 4.20 -8.49 -34.24
N ALA A 538 5.06 -7.71 -33.57
CA ALA A 538 6.51 -7.71 -33.78
C ALA A 538 7.26 -8.24 -32.53
N PRO A 539 8.41 -8.90 -32.70
CA PRO A 539 9.22 -9.42 -31.60
C PRO A 539 10.11 -8.33 -30.97
N PHE A 540 10.27 -8.34 -29.65
CA PHE A 540 11.09 -7.42 -28.86
C PHE A 540 11.84 -8.16 -27.76
N LEU A 541 12.75 -7.49 -27.07
CA LEU A 541 13.60 -8.05 -26.02
C LEU A 541 13.33 -7.43 -24.64
N THR A 542 13.42 -8.25 -23.60
CA THR A 542 13.65 -7.81 -22.22
C THR A 542 15.10 -8.12 -21.86
N LEU A 543 15.77 -7.17 -21.20
CA LEU A 543 17.18 -7.25 -20.84
C LEU A 543 17.33 -7.12 -19.32
N SER A 544 17.89 -8.14 -18.68
CA SER A 544 18.08 -8.19 -17.23
C SER A 544 19.55 -8.50 -16.91
N PRO A 545 20.44 -7.49 -16.94
CA PRO A 545 21.82 -7.67 -16.49
C PRO A 545 21.90 -7.76 -14.97
N GLU A 546 22.81 -8.58 -14.51
CA GLU A 546 23.10 -8.81 -13.11
C GLU A 546 24.61 -8.79 -12.90
N VAL A 547 25.04 -8.03 -11.90
CA VAL A 547 26.46 -7.73 -11.70
C VAL A 547 26.86 -7.91 -10.24
N PRO A 548 28.11 -8.27 -9.93
CA PRO A 548 28.63 -8.21 -8.57
C PRO A 548 28.49 -6.79 -8.02
N ARG A 549 28.01 -6.64 -6.78
CA ARG A 549 27.77 -5.32 -6.18
C ARG A 549 29.09 -4.66 -5.80
N ARG A 550 29.64 -3.88 -6.74
CA ARG A 550 30.87 -3.08 -6.55
C ARG A 550 30.51 -1.61 -6.72
N ALA A 551 30.60 -0.86 -5.62
CA ALA A 551 30.06 0.49 -5.57
C ALA A 551 30.73 1.43 -6.59
N GLY A 552 29.96 2.10 -7.45
CA GLY A 552 30.46 3.12 -8.38
C GLY A 552 31.27 2.59 -9.58
N THR A 553 31.31 1.28 -9.80
CA THR A 553 32.12 0.68 -10.89
C THR A 553 31.37 0.55 -12.20
N TYR A 554 30.06 0.81 -12.22
CA TYR A 554 29.23 0.70 -13.42
C TYR A 554 28.73 2.07 -13.87
N GLN A 555 28.32 2.16 -15.13
CA GLN A 555 27.76 3.37 -15.71
C GLN A 555 26.86 3.04 -16.89
N GLY A 556 25.87 3.89 -17.15
CA GLY A 556 24.95 3.75 -18.28
C GLY A 556 23.53 4.10 -17.89
N LEU A 557 22.57 3.62 -18.67
CA LEU A 557 21.15 3.80 -18.35
C LEU A 557 20.74 3.10 -17.03
N LEU A 558 21.47 2.09 -16.57
CA LEU A 558 21.19 1.38 -15.32
C LEU A 558 21.84 2.00 -14.07
N GLY A 559 22.33 3.24 -14.16
CA GLY A 559 22.90 3.95 -13.03
C GLY A 559 24.36 3.61 -12.76
N ASN A 560 24.86 4.04 -11.60
CA ASN A 560 26.28 3.90 -11.23
C ASN A 560 26.55 2.84 -10.15
N LEU A 561 25.49 2.23 -9.60
CA LEU A 561 25.55 1.19 -8.57
C LEU A 561 26.27 1.64 -7.29
N ASN A 562 26.03 2.85 -6.80
CA ASN A 562 26.66 3.38 -5.57
C ASN A 562 25.75 3.33 -4.32
N ARG A 563 24.60 2.64 -4.38
CA ARG A 563 23.55 2.59 -3.33
C ARG A 563 22.77 3.90 -3.16
N ASN A 564 22.86 4.83 -4.09
CA ASN A 564 22.13 6.09 -4.09
C ASN A 564 21.29 6.25 -5.36
N PRO A 565 19.99 5.91 -5.33
CA PRO A 565 19.13 6.07 -6.51
C PRO A 565 18.96 7.53 -6.95
N ASP A 566 19.30 8.51 -6.10
CA ASP A 566 19.14 9.93 -6.42
C ASP A 566 20.22 10.48 -7.36
N ASP A 567 21.26 9.71 -7.70
CA ASP A 567 22.29 10.13 -8.65
C ASP A 567 22.44 9.21 -9.87
N ASP A 568 21.53 8.25 -10.03
CA ASP A 568 21.54 7.28 -11.12
C ASP A 568 21.32 7.91 -12.52
N LEU A 569 20.66 9.08 -12.59
CA LEU A 569 20.53 9.85 -13.82
C LEU A 569 21.76 10.72 -14.12
N GLN A 570 22.94 10.11 -14.03
CA GLN A 570 24.20 10.74 -14.35
C GLN A 570 24.46 10.73 -15.85
N ILE A 571 24.72 11.90 -16.44
CA ILE A 571 25.14 11.99 -17.85
C ILE A 571 26.63 11.67 -17.99
N ARG A 572 27.06 11.28 -19.19
CA ARG A 572 28.50 11.19 -19.49
C ARG A 572 29.19 12.53 -19.20
N GLY A 573 30.23 12.50 -18.36
CA GLY A 573 30.90 13.71 -17.86
C GLY A 573 30.52 14.10 -16.43
N GLY A 574 29.62 13.36 -15.79
CA GLY A 574 29.46 13.34 -14.32
C GLY A 574 28.38 14.25 -13.76
N ALA A 575 27.77 15.13 -14.57
CA ALA A 575 26.63 15.93 -14.13
C ALA A 575 25.40 15.03 -13.91
N VAL A 576 24.67 15.27 -12.82
CA VAL A 576 23.47 14.50 -12.46
C VAL A 576 22.24 15.31 -12.86
N ILE A 577 21.31 14.68 -13.58
CA ILE A 577 19.97 15.24 -13.74
C ILE A 577 19.22 14.94 -12.44
N PRO A 578 18.81 15.97 -11.66
CA PRO A 578 18.13 15.73 -10.40
C PRO A 578 16.92 14.83 -10.64
N PRO A 579 16.82 13.68 -9.94
CA PRO A 579 15.68 12.81 -10.07
C PRO A 579 14.46 13.61 -9.67
N LYS A 580 13.63 13.88 -10.67
CA LYS A 580 12.24 14.18 -10.41
C LYS A 580 11.56 12.86 -10.71
N ASN A 581 10.84 12.29 -9.75
CA ASN A 581 9.95 11.21 -10.12
C ASN A 581 9.10 11.77 -11.27
N ALA A 582 9.11 11.13 -12.44
CA ALA A 582 8.21 11.50 -13.53
C ALA A 582 6.76 11.65 -13.00
N TYR A 583 6.47 10.88 -11.96
CA TYR A 583 5.27 10.81 -11.14
C TYR A 583 5.14 11.86 -10.01
N ALA A 584 6.23 12.44 -9.47
CA ALA A 584 6.17 13.45 -8.39
C ALA A 584 5.49 14.75 -8.82
N SER A 585 5.39 15.01 -10.12
CA SER A 585 4.62 16.15 -10.64
C SER A 585 3.11 15.89 -10.53
N VAL A 586 2.67 14.63 -10.61
CA VAL A 586 1.28 14.21 -10.34
C VAL A 586 1.05 14.17 -8.82
N THR A 587 1.99 13.61 -8.05
CA THR A 587 1.92 13.57 -6.58
C THR A 587 1.86 14.97 -5.97
N ARG A 588 2.64 15.93 -6.49
CA ARG A 588 2.59 17.34 -6.04
C ARG A 588 1.33 18.08 -6.46
N LEU A 589 0.67 17.67 -7.55
CA LEU A 589 -0.64 18.21 -7.92
C LEU A 589 -1.73 17.74 -6.96
N VAL A 590 -1.62 16.50 -6.47
CA VAL A 590 -2.49 15.96 -5.42
C VAL A 590 -2.16 16.58 -4.05
N GLN A 591 -0.92 17.02 -3.82
CA GLN A 591 -0.44 17.60 -2.56
C GLN A 591 -0.45 19.14 -2.48
N GLY A 592 -0.84 19.87 -3.54
CA GLY A 592 -1.09 21.32 -3.49
C GLY A 592 0.14 22.24 -3.29
N LEU A 593 1.36 21.76 -3.59
CA LEU A 593 2.61 22.38 -3.13
C LEU A 593 3.20 23.50 -4.02
N ILE A 594 2.49 24.04 -5.02
CA ILE A 594 3.01 25.13 -5.89
C ILE A 594 2.11 26.37 -5.82
N PRO A 595 2.60 27.53 -5.32
CA PRO A 595 1.83 28.77 -5.23
C PRO A 595 1.68 29.55 -6.56
N ALA A 596 1.84 28.90 -7.72
CA ALA A 596 1.70 29.54 -9.03
C ALA A 596 1.15 28.54 -10.08
N PRO A 597 0.32 29.00 -11.04
CA PRO A 597 -0.22 28.16 -12.11
C PRO A 597 0.85 27.92 -13.17
N VAL A 598 1.81 27.03 -12.90
CA VAL A 598 2.64 26.45 -13.95
C VAL A 598 1.86 25.25 -14.50
N PRO A 599 1.51 25.21 -15.79
CA PRO A 599 0.87 24.04 -16.38
C PRO A 599 1.76 22.82 -16.15
N LEU A 600 1.24 21.77 -15.51
CA LEU A 600 1.98 20.53 -15.23
C LEU A 600 2.65 19.95 -16.46
N THR A 601 1.99 20.08 -17.61
CA THR A 601 2.49 19.69 -18.92
C THR A 601 3.84 20.35 -19.23
N GLN A 602 4.04 21.61 -18.85
CA GLN A 602 5.30 22.32 -19.10
C GLN A 602 6.45 21.78 -18.23
N LEU A 603 6.19 21.45 -16.96
CA LEU A 603 7.19 20.88 -16.05
C LEU A 603 7.53 19.43 -16.39
N GLN A 604 6.52 18.63 -16.73
CA GLN A 604 6.69 17.26 -17.22
C GLN A 604 7.46 17.24 -18.53
N ASN A 605 7.08 18.09 -19.51
CA ASN A 605 7.81 18.21 -20.77
C ASN A 605 9.26 18.63 -20.52
N ALA A 606 9.52 19.61 -19.64
CA ALA A 606 10.89 20.02 -19.34
C ALA A 606 11.73 18.90 -18.71
N PHE A 607 11.14 18.06 -17.86
CA PHE A 607 11.82 16.89 -17.30
C PHE A 607 12.08 15.82 -18.37
N PHE A 608 11.08 15.46 -19.19
CA PHE A 608 11.27 14.48 -20.25
C PHE A 608 12.23 14.96 -21.34
N GLU A 609 12.28 16.26 -21.62
CA GLU A 609 13.31 16.85 -22.48
C GLU A 609 14.71 16.66 -21.87
N GLN A 610 14.89 16.89 -20.56
CA GLN A 610 16.17 16.60 -19.88
C GLN A 610 16.51 15.10 -19.93
N LEU A 611 15.55 14.23 -19.62
CA LEU A 611 15.74 12.78 -19.58
C LEU A 611 16.06 12.21 -20.97
N TYR A 612 15.34 12.60 -22.02
CA TYR A 612 15.49 11.99 -23.35
C TYR A 612 16.52 12.71 -24.23
N ARG A 613 16.64 14.04 -24.11
CA ARG A 613 17.56 14.84 -24.97
C ARG A 613 18.88 15.19 -24.31
N GLN A 614 19.00 15.13 -22.98
CA GLN A 614 20.29 15.33 -22.31
C GLN A 614 20.84 13.99 -21.83
N PHE A 615 20.13 13.31 -20.93
CA PHE A 615 20.59 12.03 -20.39
C PHE A 615 20.64 10.94 -21.46
N GLY A 616 19.55 10.73 -22.19
CA GLY A 616 19.50 9.72 -23.24
C GLY A 616 20.52 9.95 -24.36
N ASP A 617 20.66 11.19 -24.82
CA ASP A 617 21.64 11.52 -25.85
C ASP A 617 23.09 11.42 -25.36
N SER A 618 23.35 11.61 -24.05
CA SER A 618 24.67 11.39 -23.48
C SER A 618 25.09 9.91 -23.49
N TRP A 619 24.13 8.98 -23.39
CA TRP A 619 24.38 7.54 -23.38
C TRP A 619 24.25 6.86 -24.75
N ARG A 620 23.92 7.64 -25.79
CA ARG A 620 23.76 7.13 -27.15
C ARG A 620 25.08 6.60 -27.70
N VAL A 621 25.02 5.42 -28.29
CA VAL A 621 26.15 4.76 -28.95
C VAL A 621 26.57 5.54 -30.19
N THR A 622 27.85 5.89 -30.28
CA THR A 622 28.45 6.44 -31.51
C THR A 622 28.91 5.32 -32.45
N ALA A 623 29.17 5.65 -33.72
CA ALA A 623 29.61 4.67 -34.70
C ALA A 623 30.92 3.94 -34.31
N GLY A 624 31.82 4.62 -33.59
CA GLY A 624 33.08 4.02 -33.10
C GLY A 624 32.92 3.16 -31.83
N GLU A 625 31.81 3.30 -31.11
CA GLU A 625 31.53 2.54 -29.89
C GLU A 625 30.61 1.35 -30.13
N SER A 626 30.00 1.26 -31.32
CA SER A 626 28.94 0.29 -31.56
C SER A 626 29.43 -1.15 -31.53
N LEU A 627 28.76 -1.95 -30.70
CA LEU A 627 28.92 -3.39 -30.67
C LEU A 627 28.00 -4.11 -31.66
N PHE A 628 27.07 -3.39 -32.29
CA PHE A 628 26.14 -3.95 -33.24
C PHE A 628 26.78 -4.19 -34.61
N ASP A 629 26.10 -5.05 -35.36
CA ASP A 629 26.29 -5.35 -36.76
C ASP A 629 25.17 -4.68 -37.57
N TYR A 630 25.53 -4.31 -38.78
CA TYR A 630 24.68 -3.51 -39.66
C TYR A 630 24.55 -4.19 -41.02
N GLY A 631 23.35 -4.19 -41.57
CA GLY A 631 23.12 -4.60 -42.95
C GLY A 631 23.77 -3.62 -43.94
N PRO A 632 23.77 -3.95 -45.24
CA PRO A 632 24.35 -3.10 -46.27
C PRO A 632 23.80 -1.66 -46.22
N GLY A 633 24.71 -0.68 -46.05
CA GLY A 633 24.36 0.75 -45.99
C GLY A 633 23.73 1.22 -44.68
N GLN A 634 23.60 0.35 -43.67
CA GLN A 634 23.08 0.72 -42.36
C GLN A 634 24.21 1.15 -41.40
N SER A 635 23.84 1.92 -40.38
CA SER A 635 24.73 2.35 -39.28
C SER A 635 23.90 2.72 -38.05
N THR A 636 24.55 3.17 -36.97
CA THR A 636 23.87 3.75 -35.79
C THR A 636 22.84 4.84 -36.19
N ALA A 637 23.10 5.59 -37.28
CA ALA A 637 22.20 6.61 -37.79
C ALA A 637 20.88 6.06 -38.33
N THR A 638 20.88 4.84 -38.88
CA THR A 638 19.67 4.16 -39.37
C THR A 638 18.68 3.90 -38.25
N PHE A 639 19.18 3.64 -37.05
CA PHE A 639 18.40 3.27 -35.87
C PHE A 639 18.19 4.44 -34.90
N THR A 640 18.53 5.66 -35.28
CA THR A 640 18.44 6.85 -34.42
C THR A 640 17.33 7.78 -34.90
N GLN A 641 16.36 8.07 -34.02
CA GLN A 641 15.36 9.13 -34.24
C GLN A 641 15.33 10.07 -33.03
N ARG A 642 16.04 11.20 -33.14
CA ARG A 642 16.22 12.17 -32.04
C ARG A 642 14.99 12.99 -31.71
N ASN A 643 13.93 12.93 -32.51
CA ASN A 643 12.67 13.63 -32.26
C ASN A 643 11.58 12.71 -31.68
N PHE A 644 11.90 11.44 -31.40
CA PHE A 644 10.98 10.50 -30.77
C PHE A 644 11.05 10.58 -29.22
N PRO A 645 9.92 10.47 -28.49
CA PRO A 645 8.57 10.49 -29.01
C PRO A 645 8.19 11.93 -29.37
N SER A 646 7.28 12.10 -30.34
CA SER A 646 6.82 13.45 -30.72
C SER A 646 5.89 14.08 -29.67
N GLN A 647 5.34 13.25 -28.78
CA GLN A 647 4.53 13.61 -27.61
C GLN A 647 4.82 12.62 -26.49
N PHE A 648 4.93 13.08 -25.24
CA PHE A 648 5.19 12.20 -24.10
C PHE A 648 3.91 11.47 -23.66
N PRO A 649 3.96 10.14 -23.41
CA PRO A 649 2.86 9.42 -22.79
C PRO A 649 2.53 10.02 -21.41
N THR A 650 1.25 10.20 -21.11
CA THR A 650 0.79 10.79 -19.84
C THR A 650 -0.54 10.20 -19.39
N LEU A 651 -0.72 10.08 -18.08
CA LEU A 651 -2.02 9.73 -17.48
C LEU A 651 -2.96 10.95 -17.37
N VAL A 652 -2.48 12.14 -17.71
CA VAL A 652 -3.30 13.36 -17.73
C VAL A 652 -4.39 13.20 -18.79
N GLY A 653 -5.63 13.06 -18.34
CA GLY A 653 -6.81 12.88 -19.20
C GLY A 653 -7.25 11.41 -19.40
N VAL A 654 -6.58 10.44 -18.78
CA VAL A 654 -7.03 9.04 -18.76
C VAL A 654 -8.16 8.89 -17.74
N ALA A 655 -9.25 8.22 -18.11
CA ALA A 655 -10.39 8.05 -17.22
C ALA A 655 -10.06 7.07 -16.07
N PRO A 656 -10.51 7.31 -14.82
CA PRO A 656 -10.26 6.41 -13.69
C PRO A 656 -10.68 4.96 -13.95
N ALA A 657 -11.77 4.73 -14.69
CA ALA A 657 -12.20 3.38 -15.08
C ALA A 657 -11.20 2.64 -15.97
N GLN A 658 -10.44 3.37 -16.81
CA GLN A 658 -9.38 2.78 -17.64
C GLN A 658 -8.17 2.39 -16.79
N ILE A 659 -7.81 3.22 -15.80
CA ILE A 659 -6.76 2.90 -14.83
C ILE A 659 -7.15 1.68 -13.99
N GLN A 660 -8.38 1.61 -13.49
CA GLN A 660 -8.87 0.45 -12.72
C GLN A 660 -8.88 -0.84 -13.56
N ASN A 661 -9.31 -0.75 -14.81
CA ASN A 661 -9.28 -1.90 -15.72
C ASN A 661 -7.84 -2.34 -16.02
N ALA A 662 -6.92 -1.40 -16.21
CA ALA A 662 -5.49 -1.68 -16.37
C ALA A 662 -4.90 -2.38 -15.13
N THR A 663 -5.17 -1.85 -13.92
CA THR A 663 -4.75 -2.44 -12.64
C THR A 663 -5.24 -3.87 -12.50
N ARG A 664 -6.53 -4.12 -12.78
CA ARG A 664 -7.10 -5.46 -12.73
C ARG A 664 -6.40 -6.41 -13.70
N LEU A 665 -6.22 -6.01 -14.96
CA LEU A 665 -5.57 -6.84 -15.98
C LEU A 665 -4.13 -7.20 -15.60
N CYS A 666 -3.36 -6.24 -15.09
CA CYS A 666 -1.99 -6.46 -14.63
C CYS A 666 -1.93 -7.39 -13.41
N GLN A 667 -2.81 -7.18 -12.42
CA GLN A 667 -2.87 -8.02 -11.22
C GLN A 667 -3.30 -9.46 -11.53
N GLU A 668 -4.34 -9.66 -12.36
CA GLU A 668 -4.83 -10.98 -12.76
C GLU A 668 -3.77 -11.80 -13.50
N ALA A 669 -2.88 -11.13 -14.22
CA ALA A 669 -1.78 -11.78 -14.94
C ALA A 669 -0.57 -12.12 -14.06
N GLY A 670 -0.63 -11.84 -12.75
CA GLY A 670 0.46 -12.13 -11.81
C GLY A 670 1.64 -11.17 -11.95
N VAL A 671 1.41 -9.93 -12.41
CA VAL A 671 2.45 -8.90 -12.43
C VAL A 671 2.82 -8.52 -10.99
N ASN A 672 4.07 -8.77 -10.61
CA ASN A 672 4.61 -8.48 -9.29
C ASN A 672 4.56 -6.99 -8.96
N GLU A 673 4.51 -6.66 -7.67
CA GLU A 673 4.24 -5.31 -7.15
C GLU A 673 5.21 -4.24 -7.67
N TRP A 674 6.47 -4.60 -7.91
CA TRP A 674 7.47 -3.68 -8.45
C TRP A 674 7.32 -3.37 -9.96
N MET A 675 6.58 -4.20 -10.71
CA MET A 675 6.28 -4.00 -12.14
C MET A 675 4.86 -3.48 -12.39
N LEU A 676 4.02 -3.51 -11.35
CA LEU A 676 2.61 -3.20 -11.46
C LEU A 676 2.38 -1.77 -11.92
N GLU A 677 3.14 -0.80 -11.40
CA GLU A 677 3.02 0.61 -11.80
C GLU A 677 3.26 0.83 -13.30
N GLY A 678 4.32 0.24 -13.86
CA GLY A 678 4.62 0.31 -15.29
C GLY A 678 3.53 -0.34 -16.13
N CYS A 679 3.11 -1.56 -15.75
CA CYS A 679 2.03 -2.27 -16.44
C CYS A 679 0.72 -1.47 -16.45
N VAL A 680 0.34 -0.87 -15.32
CA VAL A 680 -0.89 -0.06 -15.23
C VAL A 680 -0.78 1.20 -16.09
N PHE A 681 0.36 1.88 -16.05
CA PHE A 681 0.61 3.04 -16.89
C PHE A 681 0.47 2.68 -18.37
N ASP A 682 1.12 1.61 -18.82
CA ASP A 682 1.14 1.23 -20.23
C ASP A 682 -0.26 0.87 -20.70
N VAL A 683 -1.00 0.05 -19.94
CA VAL A 683 -2.36 -0.35 -20.31
C VAL A 683 -3.33 0.83 -20.22
N ALA A 684 -3.21 1.71 -19.22
CA ALA A 684 -4.13 2.82 -19.02
C ALA A 684 -3.89 3.99 -19.98
N ALA A 685 -2.63 4.37 -20.21
CA ALA A 685 -2.26 5.47 -21.10
C ALA A 685 -2.47 5.12 -22.57
N THR A 686 -2.34 3.84 -22.94
CA THR A 686 -2.43 3.39 -24.35
C THR A 686 -3.75 2.71 -24.68
N GLY A 687 -4.47 2.19 -23.68
CA GLY A 687 -5.65 1.35 -23.83
C GLY A 687 -5.35 -0.06 -24.36
N GLN A 688 -4.11 -0.52 -24.30
CA GLN A 688 -3.68 -1.76 -24.96
C GLN A 688 -3.33 -2.86 -23.93
N PRO A 689 -4.11 -3.95 -23.85
CA PRO A 689 -3.92 -4.99 -22.84
C PRO A 689 -2.66 -5.85 -23.08
N ASP A 690 -2.12 -5.86 -24.30
CA ASP A 690 -0.94 -6.67 -24.64
C ASP A 690 0.30 -6.33 -23.78
N PHE A 691 0.38 -5.10 -23.25
CA PHE A 691 1.46 -4.66 -22.34
C PHE A 691 1.54 -5.50 -21.06
N VAL A 692 0.43 -6.10 -20.64
CA VAL A 692 0.39 -7.04 -19.51
C VAL A 692 1.36 -8.20 -19.72
N GLN A 693 1.37 -8.80 -20.91
CA GLN A 693 2.25 -9.94 -21.20
C GLN A 693 3.72 -9.53 -21.21
N SER A 694 4.03 -8.29 -21.61
CA SER A 694 5.39 -7.79 -21.56
C SER A 694 5.90 -7.65 -20.12
N ALA A 695 5.03 -7.25 -19.19
CA ALA A 695 5.36 -7.19 -17.78
C ALA A 695 5.55 -8.59 -17.18
N VAL A 696 4.65 -9.54 -17.50
CA VAL A 696 4.76 -10.94 -17.06
C VAL A 696 6.04 -11.62 -17.57
N ASN A 697 6.42 -11.41 -18.82
CA ASN A 697 7.62 -12.01 -19.41
C ASN A 697 8.92 -11.53 -18.77
N ALA A 698 8.92 -10.33 -18.19
CA ALA A 698 10.04 -9.79 -17.42
C ALA A 698 10.11 -10.31 -15.97
N ILE A 699 9.04 -10.95 -15.47
CA ILE A 699 9.00 -11.65 -14.17
C ILE A 699 9.47 -13.09 -14.32
N ALA A 700 9.14 -13.72 -15.45
CA ALA A 700 9.39 -15.14 -15.69
C ALA A 700 10.88 -15.52 -15.85
N THR A 701 11.82 -14.58 -15.69
CA THR A 701 13.28 -14.78 -15.74
C THR A 701 13.80 -15.77 -14.70
N ASN A 702 13.11 -15.97 -13.57
CA ASN A 702 13.47 -16.97 -12.55
C ASN A 702 13.39 -18.44 -13.02
N LEU A 703 12.74 -18.74 -14.15
CA LEU A 703 12.64 -20.11 -14.68
C LEU A 703 13.94 -20.59 -15.35
N VAL A 704 14.88 -19.68 -15.67
CA VAL A 704 16.19 -20.07 -16.23
C VAL A 704 17.10 -20.61 -15.13
N ASP A 705 17.00 -20.09 -13.91
CA ASP A 705 17.79 -20.52 -12.76
C ASP A 705 17.49 -21.99 -12.39
N GLU A 706 16.21 -22.40 -12.41
CA GLU A 706 15.82 -23.81 -12.15
C GLU A 706 16.32 -24.80 -13.23
N VAL A 707 16.43 -24.35 -14.49
CA VAL A 707 16.98 -25.16 -15.59
C VAL A 707 18.51 -25.16 -15.54
N GLN A 708 19.12 -24.08 -15.08
CA GLN A 708 20.57 -23.95 -14.91
C GLN A 708 21.08 -24.86 -13.79
N ASP A 709 20.38 -24.94 -12.66
CA ASP A 709 20.69 -25.89 -11.59
C ASP A 709 20.68 -27.33 -12.10
N GLN A 710 19.70 -27.69 -12.94
CA GLN A 710 19.62 -29.02 -13.54
C GLN A 710 20.71 -29.27 -14.60
N VAL A 711 21.05 -28.28 -15.42
CA VAL A 711 22.06 -28.40 -16.49
C VAL A 711 23.48 -28.39 -15.92
N GLU A 712 23.78 -27.60 -14.89
CA GLU A 712 25.07 -27.64 -14.17
C GLU A 712 25.29 -28.98 -13.47
N ASP A 713 24.25 -29.53 -12.84
CA ASP A 713 24.29 -30.86 -12.25
C ASP A 713 24.50 -31.95 -13.31
N GLU A 714 23.94 -31.79 -14.51
CA GLU A 714 24.07 -32.74 -15.60
C GLU A 714 25.43 -32.64 -16.32
N ILE A 715 26.00 -31.44 -16.45
CA ILE A 715 27.35 -31.20 -16.98
C ILE A 715 28.42 -31.74 -16.01
N ARG A 716 28.29 -31.51 -14.70
CA ARG A 716 29.18 -32.10 -13.68
C ARG A 716 29.13 -33.63 -13.69
N ARG A 717 27.98 -34.24 -14.01
CA ARG A 717 27.82 -35.70 -14.11
C ARG A 717 28.37 -36.31 -15.40
N ARG A 718 28.42 -35.58 -16.53
CA ARG A 718 28.76 -36.14 -17.85
C ARG A 718 30.20 -35.88 -18.33
N VAL A 719 30.99 -35.02 -17.70
CA VAL A 719 32.40 -34.77 -18.07
C VAL A 719 33.36 -35.20 -16.94
N PRO A 720 33.84 -36.46 -16.92
CA PRO A 720 34.86 -36.89 -15.97
C PRO A 720 36.24 -36.60 -16.56
N ILE A 721 36.70 -35.36 -16.54
CA ILE A 721 38.12 -35.06 -16.82
C ILE A 721 38.65 -34.11 -15.73
N PRO A 722 39.62 -34.56 -14.91
CA PRO A 722 40.32 -33.68 -13.99
C PRO A 722 41.31 -32.84 -14.80
N LEU A 723 41.05 -31.53 -14.94
CA LEU A 723 42.04 -30.63 -15.53
C LEU A 723 43.14 -30.33 -14.48
N PRO A 724 44.43 -30.35 -14.87
CA PRO A 724 45.53 -30.25 -13.94
C PRO A 724 45.69 -28.81 -13.43
N ARG A 725 45.95 -28.68 -12.12
CA ARG A 725 46.38 -27.42 -11.50
C ARG A 725 47.71 -26.98 -12.13
N PHE A 726 47.73 -25.79 -12.73
CA PHE A 726 48.96 -25.01 -12.85
C PHE A 726 48.76 -23.61 -12.25
N PRO A 727 49.81 -23.05 -11.64
CA PRO A 727 49.70 -21.94 -10.70
C PRO A 727 49.88 -20.61 -11.43
N PHE A 728 48.97 -19.67 -11.24
CA PHE A 728 49.23 -18.23 -11.10
C PHE A 728 48.09 -17.60 -10.32
#